data_AF-A0A2S0L356-F1
#
_entry.id   AF-A0A2S0L356-F1
#
_cell.length_a   1.000
_cell.length_b   1.000
_cell.length_c   1.000
_cell.angle_alpha   90.00
_cell.angle_beta   90.00
_cell.angle_gamma   90.00
#
_symmetry.space_group_name_H-M   'P 1'
#
loop_
_entity.id
_entity.type
_entity.pdbx_description
1 polymer ?
#
loop_
_entity_poly.entity_id
_entity_poly.type
_entity_poly.pdbx_seq_one_letter_code
_entity_poly.pdbx_strand_id
1 'polypeptide(L)'
;MSIRKSLTPILVTLVTLISAFIMFGLEANAATVNASSTAEIQQAINNATGATEIVLTRDMDLSTPINVPAGKDITLKGAVTITKKNTGIAVKIAEGGSLTWQDVKLDGNQLGTNYSSAIIDNAGKLTMNSGEIKNVKTDSGFVGIVKVRGTNASFTMNGGSIHNNKMSNQFIAVVKVTEGASFTMNGGDISNNTLTPDGSSGNNAAVTVEGIKGSSTMVMNGGTITGNSADFGGVLVGSFSTASTRDLNWSNSAYIFSTGKMTMNGGTISNNTANSLGGGIAVNGAGQLTMEGGTISGNKAPFGGGIGINDYLLSNDRGSYPESTWRRFFPTKVTINNGTITGNHAVLTGHKVNNDPYAENGVGGGIYVASQEVTINGANITNNTAGKQGGGVYVAAVPYRLQMGKTMVTGNTATKLGGGMWLCPTGSAKTAITNGASFFDNTAGTGANNNDTTAAGDDVASISKNDPATQTLILSNNGLDNWLVHWYEDGKIDNSYLGASNGSDRYPNTVNPPVDRGTLNGITDNISLKSIMSDQGKAAARTSAKVVVTGNKAPRGGGIGSNGEVDFGTSPINYDKIKLEVTKKWETDNNDHVTSVTVGLFRVTKSVIDGVVLKDANGNPIDTTGWTASQLSEAKIKQLMESGSTDYQQIDQVVLNDANNWKHSFVDLIKFNMVNDAQDTNNPFIYVVREMDSNGNWVQNESKANFGTQTIKVAYEIVTEATGDSKQTISNNVAPEEMTIEVKKDWVGKKASEVKVQLYKNGAPLGTVVTLNAANNWTTRFENLLVKDAGAANNNEYKVLEVGESNGEITINGSTYKVTYGEIDQDGKTVITNAEKPKPNPKNPPKKVKRTPKTGDANHVVFFTILGIGALVSLGFVYGVKRKYM
;
A
#
# COMPACT_ATOMS: atom_id res chain seq x y z
N MET A 1 -31.68 -13.05 -19.29
CA MET A 1 -31.15 -12.27 -20.43
C MET A 1 -31.86 -10.91 -20.44
N SER A 2 -31.20 -9.83 -20.01
CA SER A 2 -31.77 -8.47 -20.05
C SER A 2 -30.63 -7.46 -20.10
N ILE A 3 -30.74 -6.46 -20.97
CA ILE A 3 -29.67 -5.51 -21.29
C ILE A 3 -30.05 -4.15 -20.73
N ARG A 4 -29.24 -3.61 -19.81
CA ARG A 4 -29.21 -2.17 -19.51
C ARG A 4 -27.86 -1.62 -19.97
N LYS A 5 -27.85 -0.94 -21.13
CA LYS A 5 -26.68 -0.22 -21.65
C LYS A 5 -26.50 1.09 -20.88
N SER A 6 -25.25 1.45 -20.57
CA SER A 6 -24.90 2.73 -19.94
C SER A 6 -24.97 3.89 -20.95
N LEU A 7 -25.35 5.07 -20.48
CA LEU A 7 -25.45 6.31 -21.26
C LEU A 7 -24.11 7.09 -21.34
N THR A 8 -23.06 6.60 -20.69
CA THR A 8 -21.77 7.28 -20.52
C THR A 8 -20.98 7.57 -21.82
N PRO A 9 -20.94 6.70 -22.86
CA PRO A 9 -20.12 6.99 -24.05
C PRO A 9 -20.77 8.03 -24.98
N ILE A 10 -22.09 8.25 -24.89
CA ILE A 10 -22.80 9.21 -25.76
C ILE A 10 -22.49 10.66 -25.35
N LEU A 11 -22.33 10.94 -24.05
CA LEU A 11 -21.98 12.28 -23.57
C LEU A 11 -20.58 12.73 -24.02
N VAL A 12 -19.58 11.83 -23.97
CA VAL A 12 -18.21 12.11 -24.42
C VAL A 12 -18.18 12.37 -25.93
N THR A 13 -18.97 11.63 -26.71
CA THR A 13 -19.06 11.80 -28.17
C THR A 13 -19.79 13.09 -28.56
N LEU A 14 -20.78 13.53 -27.75
CA LEU A 14 -21.47 14.79 -27.97
C LEU A 14 -20.57 16.00 -27.63
N VAL A 15 -19.73 15.90 -26.58
CA VAL A 15 -18.76 16.94 -26.23
C VAL A 15 -17.70 17.10 -27.33
N THR A 16 -17.17 16.00 -27.90
CA THR A 16 -16.20 16.09 -29.01
C THR A 16 -16.81 16.59 -30.33
N LEU A 17 -18.08 16.29 -30.62
CA LEU A 17 -18.79 16.86 -31.77
C LEU A 17 -19.09 18.36 -31.61
N ILE A 18 -19.41 18.83 -30.39
CA ILE A 18 -19.55 20.26 -30.11
C ILE A 18 -18.18 20.97 -30.20
N SER A 19 -17.08 20.31 -29.83
CA SER A 19 -15.72 20.84 -30.06
C SER A 19 -15.39 20.97 -31.56
N ALA A 20 -15.85 20.03 -32.40
CA ALA A 20 -15.58 20.05 -33.84
C ALA A 20 -16.42 21.09 -34.61
N PHE A 21 -17.64 21.38 -34.17
CA PHE A 21 -18.53 22.34 -34.84
C PHE A 21 -18.17 23.82 -34.64
N ILE A 22 -17.17 24.13 -33.80
CA ILE A 22 -16.65 25.49 -33.61
C ILE A 22 -15.64 25.88 -34.72
N MET A 23 -15.04 24.91 -35.44
CA MET A 23 -14.01 25.17 -36.46
C MET A 23 -14.51 25.74 -37.81
N PHE A 24 -15.80 26.09 -37.93
CA PHE A 24 -16.33 26.86 -39.06
C PHE A 24 -17.15 28.09 -38.63
N GLY A 25 -16.81 28.69 -37.48
CA GLY A 25 -17.13 30.09 -37.25
C GLY A 25 -16.36 30.97 -38.23
N LEU A 26 -17.00 32.00 -38.81
CA LEU A 26 -16.27 33.04 -39.54
C LEU A 26 -15.27 33.69 -38.58
N GLU A 27 -13.98 33.61 -38.88
CA GLU A 27 -12.96 34.41 -38.20
C GLU A 27 -13.15 35.89 -38.53
N ALA A 28 -13.89 36.59 -37.66
CA ALA A 28 -13.83 38.03 -37.60
C ALA A 28 -12.44 38.43 -37.10
N ASN A 29 -11.51 38.66 -38.03
CA ASN A 29 -10.16 39.14 -37.73
C ASN A 29 -10.24 40.35 -36.78
N ALA A 30 -9.63 40.22 -35.61
CA ALA A 30 -9.62 41.27 -34.61
C ALA A 30 -8.94 42.53 -35.17
N ALA A 31 -9.54 43.69 -34.94
CA ALA A 31 -8.97 44.96 -35.42
C ALA A 31 -7.66 45.23 -34.69
N THR A 32 -6.52 45.32 -35.40
CA THR A 32 -5.22 45.61 -34.79
C THR A 32 -4.90 47.10 -34.81
N VAL A 33 -4.54 47.67 -33.67
CA VAL A 33 -4.19 49.08 -33.49
C VAL A 33 -2.87 49.18 -32.71
N ASN A 34 -1.96 50.05 -33.16
CA ASN A 34 -0.72 50.35 -32.43
C ASN A 34 -0.96 51.48 -31.42
N ALA A 35 -0.40 51.38 -30.22
CA ALA A 35 -0.39 52.45 -29.23
C ALA A 35 1.01 52.65 -28.61
N SER A 36 1.39 53.92 -28.45
CA SER A 36 2.67 54.37 -27.90
C SER A 36 2.51 55.17 -26.59
N SER A 37 1.26 55.53 -26.26
CA SER A 37 0.89 56.25 -25.04
C SER A 37 -0.44 55.73 -24.45
N THR A 38 -0.67 56.04 -23.18
CA THR A 38 -1.88 55.63 -22.45
C THR A 38 -3.17 56.30 -22.97
N ALA A 39 -3.05 57.50 -23.54
CA ALA A 39 -4.14 58.16 -24.24
C ALA A 39 -4.56 57.40 -25.52
N GLU A 40 -3.59 56.91 -26.29
CA GLU A 40 -3.83 56.09 -27.49
C GLU A 40 -4.45 54.74 -27.13
N ILE A 41 -4.01 54.10 -26.03
CA ILE A 41 -4.66 52.88 -25.49
C ILE A 41 -6.14 53.15 -25.22
N GLN A 42 -6.46 54.21 -24.46
CA GLN A 42 -7.85 54.50 -24.10
C GLN A 42 -8.70 54.88 -25.34
N GLN A 43 -8.11 55.59 -26.31
CA GLN A 43 -8.77 55.92 -27.57
C GLN A 43 -9.09 54.66 -28.39
N ALA A 44 -8.16 53.71 -28.49
CA ALA A 44 -8.37 52.45 -29.19
C ALA A 44 -9.49 51.62 -28.52
N ILE A 45 -9.52 51.53 -27.19
CA ILE A 45 -10.61 50.88 -26.44
C ILE A 45 -11.97 51.57 -26.71
N ASN A 46 -12.01 52.90 -26.69
CA ASN A 46 -13.23 53.65 -26.94
C ASN A 46 -13.76 53.42 -28.36
N ASN A 47 -12.87 53.30 -29.35
CA ASN A 47 -13.21 53.07 -30.76
C ASN A 47 -13.54 51.62 -31.12
N ALA A 48 -13.13 50.63 -30.29
CA ALA A 48 -13.38 49.21 -30.55
C ALA A 48 -14.87 48.87 -30.71
N THR A 49 -15.27 48.30 -31.85
CA THR A 49 -16.65 47.85 -32.14
C THR A 49 -16.82 46.32 -32.05
N GLY A 50 -15.73 45.60 -31.87
CA GLY A 50 -15.65 44.15 -31.65
C GLY A 50 -14.28 43.79 -31.06
N ALA A 51 -13.87 42.52 -31.17
CA ALA A 51 -12.54 42.07 -30.73
C ALA A 51 -11.43 42.94 -31.35
N THR A 52 -10.59 43.53 -30.50
CA THR A 52 -9.56 44.51 -30.91
C THR A 52 -8.23 44.20 -30.24
N GLU A 53 -7.17 44.04 -31.01
CA GLU A 53 -5.80 43.95 -30.51
C GLU A 53 -5.16 45.34 -30.43
N ILE A 54 -4.59 45.69 -29.28
CA ILE A 54 -3.81 46.91 -29.05
C ILE A 54 -2.35 46.51 -28.81
N VAL A 55 -1.50 46.77 -29.79
CA VAL A 55 -0.07 46.46 -29.77
C VAL A 55 0.70 47.65 -29.22
N LEU A 56 1.39 47.46 -28.10
CA LEU A 56 2.18 48.48 -27.44
C LEU A 56 3.60 48.55 -28.03
N THR A 57 3.99 49.73 -28.47
CA THR A 57 5.22 49.94 -29.27
C THR A 57 6.42 50.47 -28.48
N ARG A 58 6.22 50.90 -27.23
CA ARG A 58 7.27 51.43 -26.34
C ARG A 58 6.87 51.37 -24.87
N ASP A 59 7.87 51.48 -24.00
CA ASP A 59 7.66 51.76 -22.57
C ASP A 59 6.98 53.12 -22.37
N MET A 60 6.12 53.19 -21.35
CA MET A 60 5.28 54.37 -21.09
C MET A 60 4.88 54.52 -19.61
N ASP A 61 4.49 55.75 -19.26
CA ASP A 61 4.05 56.14 -17.92
C ASP A 61 2.52 56.11 -17.78
N LEU A 62 2.02 55.54 -16.69
CA LEU A 62 0.60 55.42 -16.37
C LEU A 62 0.15 56.49 -15.37
N SER A 63 -0.33 57.60 -15.91
CA SER A 63 -0.91 58.75 -15.20
C SER A 63 -2.45 58.71 -15.10
N THR A 64 -3.13 57.93 -15.93
CA THR A 64 -4.59 57.72 -15.90
C THR A 64 -4.92 56.22 -15.91
N PRO A 65 -6.07 55.77 -15.36
CA PRO A 65 -6.47 54.36 -15.46
C PRO A 65 -6.81 53.97 -16.90
N ILE A 66 -6.45 52.76 -17.30
CA ILE A 66 -6.97 52.12 -18.52
C ILE A 66 -8.36 51.56 -18.17
N ASN A 67 -9.41 52.07 -18.80
CA ASN A 67 -10.78 51.65 -18.58
C ASN A 67 -11.27 50.79 -19.74
N VAL A 68 -11.82 49.61 -19.45
CA VAL A 68 -12.48 48.70 -20.38
C VAL A 68 -13.98 48.66 -20.04
N PRO A 69 -14.82 49.44 -20.75
CA PRO A 69 -16.27 49.44 -20.58
C PRO A 69 -16.96 48.11 -20.91
N ALA A 70 -18.23 48.00 -20.53
CA ALA A 70 -19.12 46.92 -20.94
C ALA A 70 -19.18 46.79 -22.48
N GLY A 71 -19.22 45.55 -22.99
CA GLY A 71 -19.30 45.27 -24.42
C GLY A 71 -18.00 45.46 -25.20
N LYS A 72 -16.89 45.78 -24.54
CA LYS A 72 -15.55 45.84 -25.15
C LYS A 72 -14.81 44.53 -24.95
N ASP A 73 -14.14 44.05 -25.99
CA ASP A 73 -13.25 42.89 -25.96
C ASP A 73 -11.88 43.26 -26.53
N ILE A 74 -10.89 43.34 -25.64
CA ILE A 74 -9.61 44.00 -25.90
C ILE A 74 -8.47 43.02 -25.60
N THR A 75 -7.53 42.88 -26.53
CA THR A 75 -6.23 42.22 -26.26
C THR A 75 -5.14 43.27 -26.21
N LEU A 76 -4.60 43.55 -25.02
CA LEU A 76 -3.46 44.45 -24.81
C LEU A 76 -2.17 43.63 -24.83
N LYS A 77 -1.31 43.86 -25.84
CA LYS A 77 -0.12 43.04 -26.08
C LYS A 77 1.14 43.85 -26.37
N GLY A 78 2.30 43.33 -25.97
CA GLY A 78 3.61 43.88 -26.34
C GLY A 78 4.61 43.80 -25.19
N ALA A 79 5.87 43.49 -25.51
CA ALA A 79 6.95 43.30 -24.52
C ALA A 79 7.50 44.64 -23.98
N VAL A 80 6.62 45.44 -23.39
CA VAL A 80 6.90 46.80 -22.86
C VAL A 80 6.54 46.91 -21.39
N THR A 81 7.06 47.95 -20.74
CA THR A 81 6.77 48.32 -19.35
C THR A 81 5.84 49.52 -19.28
N ILE A 82 4.70 49.33 -18.62
CA ILE A 82 3.79 50.37 -18.17
C ILE A 82 4.13 50.69 -16.70
N THR A 83 4.66 51.89 -16.44
CA THR A 83 5.14 52.29 -15.11
C THR A 83 4.16 53.24 -14.42
N LYS A 84 3.69 52.92 -13.20
CA LYS A 84 2.80 53.82 -12.44
C LYS A 84 3.52 55.12 -12.05
N LYS A 85 2.82 56.27 -12.23
CA LYS A 85 3.24 57.60 -11.72
C LYS A 85 2.34 58.15 -10.63
N ASN A 86 1.27 57.46 -10.26
CA ASN A 86 0.38 57.84 -9.17
C ASN A 86 -0.22 56.61 -8.48
N THR A 87 -0.88 56.89 -7.37
CA THR A 87 -1.54 55.93 -6.47
C THR A 87 -2.94 55.50 -6.94
N GLY A 88 -3.37 55.90 -8.14
CA GLY A 88 -4.68 55.55 -8.70
C GLY A 88 -4.69 54.16 -9.35
N ILE A 89 -5.89 53.63 -9.60
CA ILE A 89 -6.12 52.35 -10.28
C ILE A 89 -5.31 52.30 -11.59
N ALA A 90 -4.72 51.16 -11.93
CA ALA A 90 -4.01 50.96 -13.20
C ALA A 90 -4.98 50.56 -14.31
N VAL A 91 -5.81 49.55 -14.04
CA VAL A 91 -6.75 48.97 -15.00
C VAL A 91 -8.11 48.79 -14.32
N LYS A 92 -9.18 49.19 -15.00
CA LYS A 92 -10.56 48.97 -14.56
C LYS A 92 -11.35 48.28 -15.66
N ILE A 93 -11.86 47.10 -15.37
CA ILE A 93 -12.70 46.31 -16.28
C ILE A 93 -14.11 46.32 -15.72
N ALA A 94 -15.04 46.93 -16.46
CA ALA A 94 -16.44 46.97 -16.08
C ALA A 94 -17.11 45.61 -16.28
N GLU A 95 -18.27 45.40 -15.64
CA GLU A 95 -19.10 44.23 -15.91
C GLU A 95 -19.48 44.18 -17.41
N GLY A 96 -19.37 42.99 -18.00
CA GLY A 96 -19.54 42.79 -19.45
C GLY A 96 -18.37 43.28 -20.31
N GLY A 97 -17.29 43.82 -19.74
CA GLY A 97 -16.03 44.10 -20.44
C GLY A 97 -15.06 42.90 -20.39
N SER A 98 -14.15 42.83 -21.35
CA SER A 98 -13.16 41.76 -21.50
C SER A 98 -11.77 42.32 -21.86
N LEU A 99 -10.75 41.90 -21.12
CA LEU A 99 -9.34 42.25 -21.34
C LEU A 99 -8.45 41.01 -21.32
N THR A 100 -7.77 40.76 -22.44
CA THR A 100 -6.63 39.84 -22.52
C THR A 100 -5.33 40.65 -22.39
N TRP A 101 -4.40 40.14 -21.58
CA TRP A 101 -3.12 40.75 -21.23
C TRP A 101 -1.98 39.81 -21.66
N GLN A 102 -1.07 40.29 -22.50
CA GLN A 102 -0.04 39.46 -23.12
C GLN A 102 1.30 40.20 -23.24
N ASP A 103 2.35 39.64 -22.64
CA ASP A 103 3.75 40.13 -22.64
C ASP A 103 4.01 41.51 -22.00
N VAL A 104 2.95 42.27 -21.68
CA VAL A 104 3.03 43.60 -21.03
C VAL A 104 3.44 43.46 -19.57
N LYS A 105 4.31 44.36 -19.11
CA LYS A 105 4.76 44.47 -17.71
C LYS A 105 4.11 45.68 -17.06
N LEU A 106 3.47 45.49 -15.91
CA LEU A 106 2.94 46.57 -15.07
C LEU A 106 3.83 46.71 -13.83
N ASP A 107 4.57 47.82 -13.75
CA ASP A 107 5.41 48.14 -12.60
C ASP A 107 4.71 49.18 -11.71
N GLY A 108 4.45 48.79 -10.45
CA GLY A 108 3.88 49.65 -9.41
C GLY A 108 4.80 50.79 -8.96
N ASN A 109 6.07 50.77 -9.37
CA ASN A 109 7.09 51.79 -9.11
C ASN A 109 7.31 52.06 -7.60
N GLN A 110 6.99 51.08 -6.75
CA GLN A 110 7.03 51.15 -5.28
C GLN A 110 6.27 52.35 -4.67
N LEU A 111 5.37 52.97 -5.44
CA LEU A 111 4.53 54.08 -4.97
C LEU A 111 3.60 53.53 -3.89
N GLY A 112 3.68 54.09 -2.67
CA GLY A 112 2.77 53.74 -1.58
C GLY A 112 1.37 54.30 -1.86
N THR A 113 0.35 53.46 -1.71
CA THR A 113 -0.97 53.75 -2.29
C THR A 113 -2.12 53.79 -1.29
N ASN A 114 -2.73 54.97 -1.16
CA ASN A 114 -4.10 55.15 -0.70
C ASN A 114 -5.10 54.60 -1.74
N TYR A 115 -5.13 53.28 -1.96
CA TYR A 115 -6.07 52.65 -2.90
C TYR A 115 -7.48 52.63 -2.32
N SER A 116 -8.44 53.13 -3.09
CA SER A 116 -9.87 52.94 -2.79
C SER A 116 -10.40 51.54 -3.14
N SER A 117 -9.66 50.72 -3.93
CA SER A 117 -10.07 49.33 -4.22
C SER A 117 -8.97 48.37 -4.70
N ALA A 118 -8.19 48.70 -5.76
CA ALA A 118 -7.24 47.77 -6.40
C ALA A 118 -6.23 48.43 -7.36
N ILE A 119 -5.19 47.68 -7.79
CA ILE A 119 -4.38 48.01 -8.98
C ILE A 119 -5.17 47.67 -10.25
N ILE A 120 -5.68 46.43 -10.34
CA ILE A 120 -6.61 45.97 -11.36
C ILE A 120 -7.96 45.68 -10.68
N ASP A 121 -8.95 46.54 -10.93
CA ASP A 121 -10.34 46.34 -10.49
C ASP A 121 -11.12 45.65 -11.61
N ASN A 122 -11.37 44.35 -11.46
CA ASN A 122 -12.04 43.52 -12.45
C ASN A 122 -13.46 43.13 -12.00
N ALA A 123 -14.46 43.73 -12.63
CA ALA A 123 -15.87 43.31 -12.57
C ALA A 123 -16.34 42.57 -13.83
N GLY A 124 -15.45 42.40 -14.82
CA GLY A 124 -15.70 41.67 -16.06
C GLY A 124 -14.72 40.50 -16.22
N LYS A 125 -14.15 40.35 -17.41
CA LYS A 125 -13.23 39.26 -17.72
C LYS A 125 -11.80 39.77 -17.87
N LEU A 126 -10.87 39.15 -17.15
CA LEU A 126 -9.43 39.33 -17.30
C LEU A 126 -8.79 37.99 -17.69
N THR A 127 -7.97 37.99 -18.74
CA THR A 127 -7.17 36.83 -19.15
C THR A 127 -5.70 37.25 -19.21
N MET A 128 -4.83 36.67 -18.38
CA MET A 128 -3.38 36.90 -18.42
C MET A 128 -2.70 35.70 -19.09
N ASN A 129 -2.21 35.89 -20.32
CA ASN A 129 -1.49 34.87 -21.07
C ASN A 129 0.01 34.89 -20.73
N SER A 130 0.57 36.07 -20.53
CA SER A 130 1.98 36.31 -20.20
C SER A 130 2.15 37.74 -19.67
N GLY A 131 3.38 38.12 -19.30
CA GLY A 131 3.69 39.44 -18.73
C GLY A 131 3.98 39.40 -17.23
N GLU A 132 4.13 40.57 -16.62
CA GLU A 132 4.52 40.74 -15.21
C GLU A 132 3.64 41.79 -14.52
N ILE A 133 3.28 41.57 -13.25
CA ILE A 133 2.76 42.60 -12.34
C ILE A 133 3.64 42.61 -11.08
N LYS A 134 4.34 43.71 -10.82
CA LYS A 134 5.34 43.76 -9.74
C LYS A 134 5.49 45.12 -9.10
N ASN A 135 6.26 45.16 -8.01
CA ASN A 135 6.67 46.38 -7.33
C ASN A 135 5.50 47.26 -6.83
N VAL A 136 4.32 46.66 -6.60
CA VAL A 136 3.18 47.34 -5.98
C VAL A 136 3.42 47.46 -4.48
N LYS A 137 3.12 48.64 -3.92
CA LYS A 137 3.12 48.88 -2.48
C LYS A 137 1.79 49.48 -2.01
N THR A 138 1.09 48.84 -1.08
CA THR A 138 -0.15 49.41 -0.48
C THR A 138 -0.20 49.25 1.04
N ASP A 139 -0.78 50.23 1.72
CA ASP A 139 -1.08 50.26 3.15
C ASP A 139 -2.60 50.34 3.42
N SER A 140 -3.43 50.25 2.38
CA SER A 140 -4.90 50.32 2.47
C SER A 140 -5.56 48.96 2.67
N GLY A 141 -6.54 48.88 3.59
CA GLY A 141 -7.33 47.68 3.87
C GLY A 141 -8.36 47.30 2.79
N PHE A 142 -8.78 46.03 2.76
CA PHE A 142 -9.76 45.48 1.80
C PHE A 142 -9.38 45.52 0.29
N VAL A 143 -8.09 45.80 0.00
CA VAL A 143 -7.53 45.98 -1.35
C VAL A 143 -7.00 44.66 -1.95
N GLY A 144 -7.16 44.49 -3.26
CA GLY A 144 -6.47 43.46 -4.06
C GLY A 144 -5.47 44.07 -5.03
N ILE A 145 -4.35 43.40 -5.37
CA ILE A 145 -3.56 43.83 -6.54
C ILE A 145 -4.36 43.52 -7.81
N VAL A 146 -4.80 42.27 -7.96
CA VAL A 146 -5.89 41.90 -8.86
C VAL A 146 -7.11 41.62 -8.01
N LYS A 147 -8.13 42.49 -8.07
CA LYS A 147 -9.42 42.26 -7.40
C LYS A 147 -10.45 41.81 -8.43
N VAL A 148 -11.06 40.66 -8.21
CA VAL A 148 -12.10 40.07 -9.05
C VAL A 148 -13.39 40.03 -8.24
N ARG A 149 -14.46 40.68 -8.71
CA ARG A 149 -15.70 40.86 -7.94
C ARG A 149 -16.96 40.85 -8.79
N GLY A 150 -18.02 40.22 -8.29
CA GLY A 150 -19.31 40.07 -8.98
C GLY A 150 -19.45 38.69 -9.64
N THR A 151 -20.68 38.19 -9.71
CA THR A 151 -21.00 36.81 -10.16
C THR A 151 -20.65 36.51 -11.62
N ASN A 152 -20.51 37.55 -12.44
CA ASN A 152 -20.12 37.45 -13.85
C ASN A 152 -18.62 37.71 -14.09
N ALA A 153 -17.87 38.03 -13.03
CA ALA A 153 -16.46 38.38 -13.12
C ALA A 153 -15.56 37.15 -13.06
N SER A 154 -14.54 37.13 -13.92
CA SER A 154 -13.57 36.05 -13.99
C SER A 154 -12.15 36.57 -14.22
N PHE A 155 -11.18 35.95 -13.55
CA PHE A 155 -9.77 36.03 -13.92
C PHE A 155 -9.30 34.66 -14.41
N THR A 156 -8.58 34.62 -15.54
CA THR A 156 -7.90 33.42 -16.06
C THR A 156 -6.42 33.72 -16.19
N MET A 157 -5.56 32.96 -15.51
CA MET A 157 -4.10 33.07 -15.59
C MET A 157 -3.55 31.83 -16.30
N ASN A 158 -3.17 31.99 -17.56
CA ASN A 158 -2.52 30.95 -18.37
C ASN A 158 -0.99 31.00 -18.23
N GLY A 159 -0.44 32.17 -17.91
CA GLY A 159 0.98 32.40 -17.75
C GLY A 159 1.28 33.77 -17.14
N GLY A 160 2.54 34.20 -17.21
CA GLY A 160 3.01 35.44 -16.60
C GLY A 160 3.20 35.33 -15.08
N SER A 161 3.49 36.45 -14.42
CA SER A 161 3.79 36.48 -12.99
C SER A 161 3.22 37.69 -12.23
N ILE A 162 2.89 37.49 -10.95
CA ILE A 162 2.50 38.55 -10.00
C ILE A 162 3.40 38.45 -8.75
N HIS A 163 4.39 39.32 -8.64
CA HIS A 163 5.51 39.09 -7.71
C HIS A 163 6.18 40.32 -7.12
N ASN A 164 6.95 40.13 -6.03
CA ASN A 164 7.72 41.17 -5.34
C ASN A 164 6.87 42.37 -4.84
N ASN A 165 5.59 42.13 -4.55
CA ASN A 165 4.69 43.17 -4.05
C ASN A 165 4.67 43.21 -2.52
N LYS A 166 4.38 44.39 -1.95
CA LYS A 166 4.36 44.65 -0.51
C LYS A 166 3.04 45.26 -0.09
N MET A 167 2.35 44.63 0.85
CA MET A 167 1.03 45.08 1.29
C MET A 167 0.98 45.10 2.83
N SER A 168 0.40 46.12 3.46
CA SER A 168 0.36 46.23 4.92
C SER A 168 -0.96 46.78 5.46
N ASN A 169 -1.95 45.90 5.63
CA ASN A 169 -3.23 46.16 6.31
C ASN A 169 -4.00 44.82 6.54
N GLN A 170 -5.27 44.89 6.92
CA GLN A 170 -6.23 43.78 6.99
C GLN A 170 -7.06 43.59 5.70
N PHE A 171 -7.56 42.37 5.51
CA PHE A 171 -8.49 41.96 4.43
C PHE A 171 -7.94 42.13 2.99
N ILE A 172 -6.61 42.20 2.88
CA ILE A 172 -5.85 42.40 1.64
C ILE A 172 -5.38 41.08 1.01
N ALA A 173 -5.18 41.09 -0.32
CA ALA A 173 -4.56 39.98 -1.04
C ALA A 173 -3.83 40.42 -2.32
N VAL A 174 -2.95 39.58 -2.85
CA VAL A 174 -2.36 39.80 -4.19
C VAL A 174 -3.44 39.53 -5.24
N VAL A 175 -4.09 38.37 -5.18
CA VAL A 175 -5.30 38.07 -5.98
C VAL A 175 -6.48 37.91 -5.03
N LYS A 176 -7.45 38.83 -5.10
CA LYS A 176 -8.63 38.87 -4.24
C LYS A 176 -9.87 38.47 -5.03
N VAL A 177 -10.41 37.27 -4.80
CA VAL A 177 -11.61 36.75 -5.47
C VAL A 177 -12.79 36.80 -4.49
N THR A 178 -13.79 37.62 -4.79
CA THR A 178 -14.86 37.95 -3.83
C THR A 178 -16.20 38.25 -4.55
N GLU A 179 -17.28 38.48 -3.81
CA GLU A 179 -18.60 38.87 -4.36
C GLU A 179 -19.13 37.89 -5.45
N GLY A 180 -18.82 36.59 -5.32
CA GLY A 180 -19.26 35.54 -6.24
C GLY A 180 -18.40 35.35 -7.50
N ALA A 181 -17.23 36.00 -7.58
CA ALA A 181 -16.34 35.92 -8.74
C ALA A 181 -15.59 34.58 -8.86
N SER A 182 -14.93 34.38 -10.00
CA SER A 182 -14.15 33.17 -10.32
C SER A 182 -12.69 33.46 -10.68
N PHE A 183 -11.78 32.53 -10.34
CA PHE A 183 -10.38 32.54 -10.75
C PHE A 183 -9.92 31.17 -11.28
N THR A 184 -9.42 31.12 -12.51
CA THR A 184 -8.83 29.90 -13.10
C THR A 184 -7.32 30.09 -13.29
N MET A 185 -6.50 29.25 -12.65
CA MET A 185 -5.04 29.26 -12.79
C MET A 185 -4.60 28.01 -13.55
N ASN A 186 -4.32 28.18 -14.85
CA ASN A 186 -3.79 27.14 -15.72
C ASN A 186 -2.25 27.09 -15.70
N GLY A 187 -1.62 28.24 -15.43
CA GLY A 187 -0.18 28.39 -15.37
C GLY A 187 0.22 29.72 -14.71
N GLY A 188 1.48 30.12 -14.90
CA GLY A 188 2.02 31.35 -14.32
C GLY A 188 2.41 31.22 -12.85
N ASP A 189 2.86 32.34 -12.27
CA ASP A 189 3.48 32.38 -10.94
C ASP A 189 2.97 33.54 -10.07
N ILE A 190 2.64 33.26 -8.80
CA ILE A 190 2.30 34.26 -7.80
C ILE A 190 3.31 34.12 -6.65
N SER A 191 4.35 34.96 -6.63
CA SER A 191 5.51 34.69 -5.78
C SER A 191 6.15 35.88 -5.07
N ASN A 192 6.85 35.58 -3.97
CA ASN A 192 7.68 36.54 -3.24
C ASN A 192 6.92 37.81 -2.79
N ASN A 193 5.61 37.69 -2.58
CA ASN A 193 4.78 38.79 -2.09
C ASN A 193 4.79 38.81 -0.56
N THR A 194 4.90 40.00 0.02
CA THR A 194 4.95 40.20 1.48
C THR A 194 3.72 40.96 1.94
N LEU A 195 2.89 40.33 2.76
CA LEU A 195 1.70 40.89 3.37
C LEU A 195 1.92 40.93 4.88
N THR A 196 1.99 42.13 5.47
CA THR A 196 2.37 42.33 6.88
C THR A 196 1.24 43.01 7.64
N PRO A 197 0.72 42.42 8.75
CA PRO A 197 -0.25 43.11 9.60
C PRO A 197 0.36 44.39 10.21
N ASP A 198 -0.38 45.48 10.18
CA ASP A 198 0.04 46.83 10.58
C ASP A 198 -0.14 47.10 12.09
N GLY A 199 0.15 46.10 12.92
CA GLY A 199 -0.15 46.12 14.37
C GLY A 199 -1.59 45.70 14.70
N SER A 200 -2.38 45.36 13.68
CA SER A 200 -3.72 44.76 13.78
C SER A 200 -3.67 43.23 13.67
N SER A 201 -4.79 42.54 13.91
CA SER A 201 -4.86 41.08 13.68
C SER A 201 -4.70 40.76 12.19
N GLY A 202 -3.76 39.87 11.86
CA GLY A 202 -3.54 39.45 10.48
C GLY A 202 -4.81 38.84 9.88
N ASN A 203 -5.13 39.27 8.66
CA ASN A 203 -6.31 38.83 7.91
C ASN A 203 -5.99 38.97 6.42
N ASN A 204 -4.95 38.29 5.95
CA ASN A 204 -4.43 38.44 4.58
C ASN A 204 -3.77 37.17 4.06
N ALA A 205 -3.71 37.03 2.73
CA ALA A 205 -3.10 35.91 2.02
C ALA A 205 -2.60 36.35 0.64
N ALA A 206 -1.73 35.58 -0.02
CA ALA A 206 -1.38 35.89 -1.41
C ALA A 206 -2.59 35.76 -2.33
N VAL A 207 -3.36 34.67 -2.21
CA VAL A 207 -4.64 34.50 -2.93
C VAL A 207 -5.79 34.32 -1.93
N THR A 208 -6.91 34.99 -2.13
CA THR A 208 -8.13 34.80 -1.33
C THR A 208 -9.31 34.40 -2.21
N VAL A 209 -10.07 33.41 -1.74
CA VAL A 209 -11.29 32.90 -2.39
C VAL A 209 -12.43 33.02 -1.38
N GLU A 210 -13.17 34.12 -1.44
CA GLU A 210 -13.98 34.60 -0.32
C GLU A 210 -15.44 34.14 -0.39
N GLY A 211 -15.95 33.64 0.74
CA GLY A 211 -17.37 33.38 0.96
C GLY A 211 -18.14 34.63 1.40
N ILE A 212 -17.94 35.76 0.72
CA ILE A 212 -18.49 37.07 1.11
C ILE A 212 -19.32 37.64 -0.06
N LYS A 213 -20.58 38.01 0.23
CA LYS A 213 -21.55 38.60 -0.71
C LYS A 213 -21.76 37.77 -1.99
N GLY A 214 -21.73 36.45 -1.87
CA GLY A 214 -21.71 35.51 -2.99
C GLY A 214 -20.69 34.41 -2.77
N SER A 215 -20.86 33.27 -3.44
CA SER A 215 -19.91 32.16 -3.32
C SER A 215 -18.85 32.25 -4.41
N SER A 216 -17.62 32.60 -4.03
CA SER A 216 -16.50 32.78 -4.98
C SER A 216 -15.77 31.46 -5.23
N THR A 217 -15.20 31.29 -6.43
CA THR A 217 -14.56 30.02 -6.84
C THR A 217 -13.13 30.20 -7.35
N MET A 218 -12.31 29.17 -7.14
CA MET A 218 -10.99 29.04 -7.74
C MET A 218 -10.77 27.62 -8.29
N VAL A 219 -10.18 27.53 -9.47
CA VAL A 219 -9.71 26.27 -10.07
C VAL A 219 -8.23 26.38 -10.39
N MET A 220 -7.40 25.56 -9.76
CA MET A 220 -5.95 25.49 -10.02
C MET A 220 -5.63 24.22 -10.80
N ASN A 221 -5.38 24.38 -12.10
CA ASN A 221 -4.95 23.30 -12.99
C ASN A 221 -3.42 23.21 -13.08
N GLY A 222 -2.71 24.32 -12.87
CA GLY A 222 -1.26 24.41 -12.98
C GLY A 222 -0.69 25.67 -12.33
N GLY A 223 0.56 26.00 -12.65
CA GLY A 223 1.26 27.18 -12.13
C GLY A 223 1.78 27.04 -10.69
N THR A 224 2.33 28.13 -10.17
CA THR A 224 3.00 28.19 -8.86
C THR A 224 2.47 29.32 -7.98
N ILE A 225 2.29 29.04 -6.69
CA ILE A 225 2.07 30.05 -5.64
C ILE A 225 3.18 29.85 -4.61
N THR A 226 4.23 30.68 -4.63
CA THR A 226 5.48 30.35 -3.92
C THR A 226 6.20 31.49 -3.21
N GLY A 227 6.78 31.21 -2.04
CA GLY A 227 7.60 32.18 -1.31
C GLY A 227 6.84 33.40 -0.80
N ASN A 228 5.50 33.32 -0.71
CA ASN A 228 4.69 34.41 -0.16
C ASN A 228 4.69 34.38 1.37
N SER A 229 4.60 35.54 2.00
CA SER A 229 4.53 35.70 3.45
C SER A 229 3.29 36.51 3.82
N ALA A 230 2.43 35.96 4.67
CA ALA A 230 1.13 36.53 5.03
C ALA A 230 0.63 35.97 6.37
N ASP A 231 -0.58 36.34 6.81
CA ASP A 231 -1.21 35.70 7.98
C ASP A 231 -1.68 34.27 7.66
N PHE A 232 -2.30 34.09 6.49
CA PHE A 232 -2.59 32.81 5.84
C PHE A 232 -1.70 32.72 4.58
N GLY A 233 -0.74 31.80 4.52
CA GLY A 233 0.49 32.00 3.73
C GLY A 233 0.28 32.12 2.22
N GLY A 234 -0.07 31.01 1.57
CA GLY A 234 -0.33 30.95 0.12
C GLY A 234 -1.76 31.34 -0.24
N VAL A 235 -2.73 30.48 0.09
CA VAL A 235 -4.15 30.64 -0.30
C VAL A 235 -5.06 30.59 0.92
N LEU A 236 -5.96 31.57 1.06
CA LEU A 236 -7.10 31.49 1.98
C LEU A 236 -8.37 31.15 1.19
N VAL A 237 -9.06 30.10 1.63
CA VAL A 237 -10.35 29.65 1.09
C VAL A 237 -11.42 29.81 2.17
N GLY A 238 -12.43 30.62 1.90
CA GLY A 238 -13.57 30.87 2.81
C GLY A 238 -13.56 32.24 3.46
N SER A 239 -13.31 32.28 4.77
CA SER A 239 -13.52 33.44 5.65
C SER A 239 -12.21 33.91 6.29
N PHE A 240 -11.94 35.22 6.26
CA PHE A 240 -10.90 35.84 7.08
C PHE A 240 -11.21 35.69 8.58
N SER A 241 -12.44 36.05 8.98
CA SER A 241 -12.93 35.93 10.34
C SER A 241 -14.44 35.69 10.41
N THR A 242 -14.88 35.19 11.57
CA THR A 242 -16.29 35.07 11.99
C THR A 242 -17.02 36.40 11.86
N ALA A 243 -16.52 37.46 12.53
CA ALA A 243 -17.13 38.79 12.58
C ALA A 243 -17.30 39.40 11.17
N SER A 244 -16.22 39.46 10.37
CA SER A 244 -16.27 40.04 9.01
C SER A 244 -17.26 39.31 8.11
N THR A 245 -17.32 37.98 8.19
CA THR A 245 -18.30 37.18 7.44
C THR A 245 -19.73 37.50 7.88
N ARG A 246 -19.98 37.63 9.19
CA ARG A 246 -21.31 37.97 9.74
C ARG A 246 -21.76 39.36 9.31
N ASP A 247 -20.92 40.38 9.49
CA ASP A 247 -21.27 41.77 9.17
C ASP A 247 -21.62 41.97 7.69
N LEU A 248 -20.83 41.33 6.81
CA LEU A 248 -20.97 41.48 5.35
C LEU A 248 -22.03 40.57 4.72
N ASN A 249 -22.32 39.41 5.30
CA ASN A 249 -23.30 38.47 4.75
C ASN A 249 -24.66 38.52 5.47
N TRP A 250 -24.72 38.66 6.80
CA TRP A 250 -25.97 38.47 7.54
C TRP A 250 -26.91 39.68 7.45
N SER A 251 -26.41 40.82 6.96
CA SER A 251 -27.22 41.96 6.53
C SER A 251 -28.08 41.68 5.27
N ASN A 252 -27.84 40.57 4.56
CA ASN A 252 -28.66 40.14 3.41
C ASN A 252 -28.85 38.61 3.40
N SER A 253 -30.09 38.14 3.51
CA SER A 253 -30.43 36.71 3.53
C SER A 253 -29.98 35.93 2.28
N ALA A 254 -29.75 36.60 1.15
CA ALA A 254 -29.18 35.97 -0.05
C ALA A 254 -27.72 35.51 0.12
N TYR A 255 -26.98 36.07 1.08
CA TYR A 255 -25.53 35.83 1.25
C TYR A 255 -25.18 35.04 2.50
N ILE A 256 -26.13 34.75 3.39
CA ILE A 256 -25.91 34.11 4.70
C ILE A 256 -25.21 32.73 4.63
N PHE A 257 -25.31 32.04 3.49
CA PHE A 257 -24.66 30.75 3.21
C PHE A 257 -23.62 30.84 2.07
N SER A 258 -23.03 32.02 1.86
CA SER A 258 -21.92 32.22 0.90
C SER A 258 -20.70 31.41 1.28
N THR A 259 -19.99 30.85 0.31
CA THR A 259 -18.83 29.96 0.52
C THR A 259 -17.68 30.31 -0.42
N GLY A 260 -16.44 30.19 0.08
CA GLY A 260 -15.26 30.23 -0.77
C GLY A 260 -14.90 28.82 -1.19
N LYS A 261 -14.74 28.55 -2.50
CA LYS A 261 -14.49 27.17 -3.00
C LYS A 261 -13.24 27.09 -3.85
N MET A 262 -12.35 26.16 -3.54
CA MET A 262 -11.16 25.88 -4.34
C MET A 262 -11.14 24.43 -4.80
N THR A 263 -10.90 24.22 -6.09
CA THR A 263 -10.53 22.91 -6.65
C THR A 263 -9.08 22.96 -7.12
N MET A 264 -8.23 22.10 -6.56
CA MET A 264 -6.83 21.94 -6.97
C MET A 264 -6.68 20.64 -7.76
N ASN A 265 -6.60 20.76 -9.08
CA ASN A 265 -6.35 19.65 -10.00
C ASN A 265 -4.86 19.40 -10.21
N GLY A 266 -4.04 20.45 -10.06
CA GLY A 266 -2.60 20.40 -10.30
C GLY A 266 -1.88 21.64 -9.76
N GLY A 267 -0.68 21.89 -10.29
CA GLY A 267 0.16 23.01 -9.86
C GLY A 267 0.89 22.78 -8.53
N THR A 268 1.61 23.80 -8.06
CA THR A 268 2.42 23.75 -6.83
C THR A 268 2.21 24.96 -5.93
N ILE A 269 1.98 24.71 -4.65
CA ILE A 269 1.92 25.75 -3.61
C ILE A 269 3.07 25.48 -2.63
N SER A 270 4.12 26.30 -2.67
CA SER A 270 5.36 25.94 -1.96
C SER A 270 6.12 27.08 -1.29
N ASN A 271 6.86 26.78 -0.22
CA ASN A 271 7.72 27.72 0.51
C ASN A 271 7.00 28.98 1.04
N ASN A 272 5.66 28.97 1.12
CA ASN A 272 4.89 30.07 1.68
C ASN A 272 4.94 30.02 3.22
N THR A 273 4.85 31.18 3.86
CA THR A 273 4.91 31.33 5.32
C THR A 273 3.65 32.04 5.83
N ALA A 274 2.94 31.39 6.74
CA ALA A 274 1.78 31.90 7.44
C ALA A 274 2.16 32.24 8.89
N ASN A 275 1.65 33.35 9.42
CA ASN A 275 1.77 33.67 10.86
C ASN A 275 0.73 32.95 11.72
N SER A 276 -0.38 32.46 11.12
CA SER A 276 -1.54 31.93 11.84
C SER A 276 -1.86 30.49 11.45
N LEU A 277 -2.45 30.27 10.27
CA LEU A 277 -3.02 28.99 9.84
C LEU A 277 -2.68 28.74 8.37
N GLY A 278 -2.33 27.51 8.02
CA GLY A 278 -2.21 27.08 6.61
C GLY A 278 -1.07 27.77 5.88
N GLY A 279 0.14 27.21 5.97
CA GLY A 279 1.31 27.76 5.28
C GLY A 279 1.09 27.79 3.77
N GLY A 280 0.66 26.67 3.20
CA GLY A 280 0.24 26.58 1.80
C GLY A 280 -1.21 27.03 1.60
N ILE A 281 -2.16 26.33 2.23
CA ILE A 281 -3.61 26.62 2.14
C ILE A 281 -4.23 26.71 3.53
N ALA A 282 -4.97 27.78 3.80
CA ALA A 282 -5.91 27.90 4.91
C ALA A 282 -7.35 27.69 4.41
N VAL A 283 -8.07 26.71 4.95
CA VAL A 283 -9.50 26.47 4.68
C VAL A 283 -10.28 26.83 5.93
N ASN A 284 -11.00 27.95 5.90
CA ASN A 284 -11.39 28.65 7.12
C ASN A 284 -12.85 29.14 7.05
N GLY A 285 -13.63 28.89 8.10
CA GLY A 285 -15.04 29.28 8.23
C GLY A 285 -15.97 28.76 7.13
N ALA A 286 -16.20 29.55 6.08
CA ALA A 286 -17.04 29.17 4.95
C ALA A 286 -16.24 28.56 3.78
N GLY A 287 -15.09 27.96 4.07
CA GLY A 287 -14.13 27.46 3.08
C GLY A 287 -14.38 26.01 2.63
N GLN A 288 -14.30 25.74 1.34
CA GLN A 288 -14.42 24.39 0.79
C GLN A 288 -13.25 24.08 -0.15
N LEU A 289 -12.46 23.05 0.17
CA LEU A 289 -11.34 22.60 -0.66
C LEU A 289 -11.59 21.18 -1.19
N THR A 290 -11.44 21.03 -2.51
CA THR A 290 -11.28 19.72 -3.17
C THR A 290 -9.90 19.65 -3.79
N MET A 291 -9.10 18.64 -3.42
CA MET A 291 -7.78 18.39 -4.02
C MET A 291 -7.82 17.08 -4.80
N GLU A 292 -7.77 17.19 -6.13
CA GLU A 292 -7.71 16.09 -7.09
C GLU A 292 -6.26 15.80 -7.54
N GLY A 293 -5.31 16.67 -7.20
CA GLY A 293 -3.90 16.53 -7.53
C GLY A 293 -3.05 17.73 -7.10
N GLY A 294 -1.83 17.80 -7.62
CA GLY A 294 -0.87 18.87 -7.33
C GLY A 294 0.00 18.63 -6.08
N THR A 295 0.86 19.62 -5.77
CA THR A 295 1.87 19.52 -4.70
C THR A 295 1.80 20.71 -3.74
N ILE A 296 1.84 20.43 -2.44
CA ILE A 296 1.93 21.43 -1.36
C ILE A 296 3.21 21.14 -0.57
N SER A 297 4.24 21.98 -0.68
CA SER A 297 5.58 21.64 -0.15
C SER A 297 6.41 22.77 0.45
N GLY A 298 7.22 22.47 1.47
CA GLY A 298 8.14 23.46 2.08
C GLY A 298 7.46 24.61 2.82
N ASN A 299 6.13 24.60 2.95
CA ASN A 299 5.36 25.69 3.55
C ASN A 299 5.45 25.66 5.09
N LYS A 300 5.21 26.80 5.73
CA LYS A 300 5.41 27.02 7.18
C LYS A 300 4.22 27.74 7.82
N ALA A 301 3.77 27.26 8.96
CA ALA A 301 2.74 27.89 9.80
C ALA A 301 2.82 27.37 11.25
N PRO A 302 2.20 28.02 12.24
CA PRO A 302 1.95 27.38 13.54
C PRO A 302 0.99 26.18 13.42
N PHE A 303 -0.11 26.32 12.69
CA PHE A 303 -1.13 25.29 12.53
C PHE A 303 -1.26 24.91 11.06
N GLY A 304 -0.96 23.66 10.71
CA GLY A 304 -1.09 23.18 9.34
C GLY A 304 -0.01 23.76 8.43
N GLY A 305 1.22 23.25 8.53
CA GLY A 305 2.34 23.76 7.74
C GLY A 305 2.04 23.75 6.23
N GLY A 306 1.45 22.66 5.73
CA GLY A 306 0.89 22.58 4.38
C GLY A 306 -0.54 23.11 4.29
N ILE A 307 -1.48 22.44 4.95
CA ILE A 307 -2.92 22.78 4.97
C ILE A 307 -3.39 22.99 6.41
N GLY A 308 -4.02 24.13 6.69
CA GLY A 308 -4.68 24.41 7.96
C GLY A 308 -6.20 24.54 7.79
N ILE A 309 -6.98 23.79 8.58
CA ILE A 309 -8.43 23.69 8.45
C ILE A 309 -9.10 24.13 9.75
N ASN A 310 -10.08 25.04 9.70
CA ASN A 310 -10.79 25.55 10.88
C ASN A 310 -12.26 25.94 10.59
N ASP A 311 -13.22 25.45 11.37
CA ASP A 311 -14.67 25.76 11.27
C ASP A 311 -15.19 26.76 12.33
N TYR A 312 -14.30 27.26 13.20
CA TYR A 312 -14.60 28.17 14.30
C TYR A 312 -15.58 27.67 15.39
N LEU A 313 -15.94 26.38 15.45
CA LEU A 313 -16.98 25.88 16.38
C LEU A 313 -16.67 26.14 17.86
N LEU A 314 -15.39 26.20 18.23
CA LEU A 314 -14.95 26.49 19.61
C LEU A 314 -14.82 27.98 19.95
N SER A 315 -15.17 28.88 19.03
CA SER A 315 -15.11 30.33 19.28
C SER A 315 -16.24 30.80 20.21
N ASN A 316 -15.91 31.76 21.07
CA ASN A 316 -16.89 32.57 21.83
C ASN A 316 -17.87 33.31 20.90
N ASP A 317 -17.48 33.57 19.64
CA ASP A 317 -18.33 34.18 18.61
C ASP A 317 -19.55 33.33 18.21
N ARG A 318 -19.59 32.04 18.59
CA ARG A 318 -20.74 31.16 18.38
C ARG A 318 -22.01 31.64 19.10
N GLY A 319 -21.87 32.42 20.18
CA GLY A 319 -23.00 32.89 20.96
C GLY A 319 -23.91 31.73 21.40
N SER A 320 -25.22 31.88 21.17
CA SER A 320 -26.24 30.87 21.53
C SER A 320 -26.62 29.92 20.38
N TYR A 321 -25.93 29.92 19.24
CA TYR A 321 -26.31 29.05 18.12
C TYR A 321 -26.00 27.56 18.42
N PRO A 322 -26.96 26.65 18.20
CA PRO A 322 -26.69 25.21 18.18
C PRO A 322 -25.65 24.86 17.11
N GLU A 323 -24.86 23.81 17.35
CA GLU A 323 -23.80 23.35 16.42
C GLU A 323 -24.34 23.10 15.01
N SER A 324 -25.50 22.44 14.88
CA SER A 324 -26.14 22.17 13.59
C SER A 324 -26.52 23.44 12.80
N THR A 325 -26.77 24.55 13.50
CA THR A 325 -27.00 25.86 12.88
C THR A 325 -25.67 26.55 12.55
N TRP A 326 -24.68 26.50 13.44
CA TRP A 326 -23.34 27.07 13.22
C TRP A 326 -22.67 26.50 11.97
N ARG A 327 -22.69 25.16 11.82
CA ARG A 327 -22.11 24.44 10.68
C ARG A 327 -22.73 24.81 9.34
N ARG A 328 -23.94 25.38 9.31
CA ARG A 328 -24.56 25.90 8.08
C ARG A 328 -23.99 27.27 7.69
N PHE A 329 -23.59 28.09 8.65
CA PHE A 329 -22.95 29.39 8.40
C PHE A 329 -21.46 29.25 8.07
N PHE A 330 -20.79 28.29 8.70
CA PHE A 330 -19.36 28.01 8.53
C PHE A 330 -19.11 26.53 8.15
N PRO A 331 -19.51 26.12 6.93
CA PRO A 331 -19.36 24.74 6.44
C PRO A 331 -17.93 24.48 5.94
N THR A 332 -16.92 24.58 6.81
CA THR A 332 -15.52 24.26 6.47
C THR A 332 -15.40 22.79 6.10
N LYS A 333 -15.13 22.52 4.82
CA LYS A 333 -15.08 21.17 4.23
C LYS A 333 -13.80 20.96 3.44
N VAL A 334 -13.17 19.80 3.61
CA VAL A 334 -11.99 19.40 2.83
C VAL A 334 -12.12 17.97 2.34
N THR A 335 -11.90 17.77 1.05
CA THR A 335 -11.81 16.46 0.41
C THR A 335 -10.50 16.36 -0.35
N ILE A 336 -9.64 15.40 -0.01
CA ILE A 336 -8.38 15.13 -0.70
C ILE A 336 -8.48 13.75 -1.36
N ASN A 337 -8.59 13.74 -2.69
CA ASN A 337 -8.72 12.52 -3.49
C ASN A 337 -7.37 12.03 -4.01
N ASN A 338 -6.46 12.96 -4.31
CA ASN A 338 -5.07 12.69 -4.67
C ASN A 338 -4.22 13.95 -4.45
N GLY A 339 -2.89 13.81 -4.44
CA GLY A 339 -1.95 14.93 -4.27
C GLY A 339 -0.76 14.58 -3.38
N THR A 340 0.22 15.48 -3.33
CA THR A 340 1.41 15.33 -2.47
C THR A 340 1.53 16.51 -1.51
N ILE A 341 1.65 16.23 -0.22
CA ILE A 341 1.82 17.19 0.87
C ILE A 341 3.13 16.85 1.55
N THR A 342 4.21 17.56 1.22
CA THR A 342 5.57 17.11 1.56
C THR A 342 6.54 18.17 2.09
N GLY A 343 7.34 17.83 3.09
CA GLY A 343 8.36 18.73 3.63
C GLY A 343 7.82 20.04 4.22
N ASN A 344 6.55 20.07 4.64
CA ASN A 344 5.97 21.24 5.29
C ASN A 344 6.25 21.22 6.80
N HIS A 345 6.30 22.39 7.42
CA HIS A 345 6.72 22.54 8.81
C HIS A 345 5.69 23.30 9.65
N ALA A 346 5.18 22.65 10.70
CA ALA A 346 4.42 23.32 11.75
C ALA A 346 5.38 23.85 12.82
N VAL A 347 5.57 25.17 12.86
CA VAL A 347 6.52 25.89 13.73
C VAL A 347 5.95 27.23 14.20
N LEU A 348 6.18 27.61 15.46
CA LEU A 348 5.87 28.95 15.95
C LEU A 348 6.93 29.95 15.48
N THR A 349 6.58 30.81 14.51
CA THR A 349 7.36 32.00 14.15
C THR A 349 6.78 33.24 14.81
N GLY A 350 7.55 33.88 15.70
CA GLY A 350 7.30 35.27 16.13
C GLY A 350 6.24 35.53 17.20
N HIS A 351 5.41 34.55 17.59
CA HIS A 351 4.48 34.69 18.73
C HIS A 351 4.70 33.59 19.77
N LYS A 352 5.15 33.97 20.97
CA LYS A 352 5.01 33.12 22.16
C LYS A 352 3.62 33.33 22.74
N VAL A 353 2.71 32.39 22.49
CA VAL A 353 1.42 32.37 23.19
C VAL A 353 1.68 31.87 24.61
N ASN A 354 1.81 32.83 25.52
CA ASN A 354 1.96 32.67 26.98
C ASN A 354 3.33 32.13 27.43
N ASN A 355 3.69 32.39 28.69
CA ASN A 355 4.84 31.75 29.37
C ASN A 355 4.53 30.30 29.79
N ASP A 356 3.69 29.60 29.02
CA ASP A 356 3.29 28.23 29.30
C ASP A 356 4.39 27.25 28.83
N PRO A 357 4.98 26.43 29.72
CA PRO A 357 5.94 25.39 29.32
C PRO A 357 5.33 24.30 28.43
N TYR A 358 4.00 24.25 28.27
CA TYR A 358 3.27 23.31 27.42
C TYR A 358 2.73 23.90 26.10
N ALA A 359 3.06 25.17 25.79
CA ALA A 359 2.58 25.87 24.59
C ALA A 359 2.73 25.07 23.29
N GLU A 360 1.77 25.21 22.38
CA GLU A 360 1.69 24.45 21.13
C GLU A 360 2.82 24.87 20.15
N ASN A 361 3.99 24.24 20.24
CA ASN A 361 5.17 24.48 19.37
C ASN A 361 4.98 24.02 17.91
N GLY A 362 3.81 24.25 17.33
CA GLY A 362 3.43 23.82 16.00
C GLY A 362 2.87 22.40 15.95
N VAL A 363 1.68 22.27 15.35
CA VAL A 363 0.96 21.00 15.21
C VAL A 363 0.43 20.83 13.78
N GLY A 364 0.43 19.58 13.29
CA GLY A 364 0.00 19.27 11.92
C GLY A 364 1.00 19.78 10.88
N GLY A 365 2.18 19.17 10.82
CA GLY A 365 3.25 19.62 9.92
C GLY A 365 2.80 19.65 8.45
N GLY A 366 2.14 18.57 8.01
CA GLY A 366 1.43 18.54 6.72
C GLY A 366 0.04 19.16 6.82
N ILE A 367 -0.83 18.61 7.67
CA ILE A 367 -2.25 19.00 7.78
C ILE A 367 -2.65 19.22 9.24
N TYR A 368 -3.37 20.32 9.50
CA TYR A 368 -4.09 20.57 10.76
C TYR A 368 -5.61 20.53 10.53
N VAL A 369 -6.33 19.77 11.35
CA VAL A 369 -7.77 19.52 11.23
C VAL A 369 -8.53 20.07 12.45
N ALA A 370 -9.32 21.12 12.23
CA ALA A 370 -10.36 21.60 13.14
C ALA A 370 -11.71 21.76 12.40
N SER A 371 -12.24 20.64 11.90
CA SER A 371 -13.61 20.51 11.35
C SER A 371 -14.09 19.05 11.50
N GLN A 372 -15.39 18.80 11.30
CA GLN A 372 -15.96 17.45 11.13
C GLN A 372 -15.98 16.96 9.67
N GLU A 373 -15.94 17.87 8.70
CA GLU A 373 -16.09 17.53 7.27
C GLU A 373 -14.73 17.45 6.56
N VAL A 374 -13.83 16.60 7.06
CA VAL A 374 -12.51 16.36 6.45
C VAL A 374 -12.36 14.90 6.06
N THR A 375 -12.16 14.66 4.75
CA THR A 375 -11.96 13.33 4.16
C THR A 375 -10.70 13.28 3.31
N ILE A 376 -9.86 12.28 3.52
CA ILE A 376 -8.67 11.97 2.71
C ILE A 376 -8.87 10.59 2.08
N ASN A 377 -9.33 10.56 0.83
CA ASN A 377 -9.49 9.33 0.04
C ASN A 377 -8.16 8.85 -0.56
N GLY A 378 -7.26 9.79 -0.90
CA GLY A 378 -5.91 9.48 -1.38
C GLY A 378 -4.97 10.68 -1.27
N ALA A 379 -3.74 10.47 -0.78
CA ALA A 379 -2.70 11.49 -0.65
C ALA A 379 -1.33 10.88 -0.29
N ASN A 380 -0.24 11.51 -0.74
CA ASN A 380 1.11 11.27 -0.23
C ASN A 380 1.48 12.36 0.79
N ILE A 381 1.40 12.03 2.08
CA ILE A 381 1.71 12.93 3.20
C ILE A 381 3.10 12.55 3.74
N THR A 382 4.15 13.22 3.25
CA THR A 382 5.54 12.74 3.43
C THR A 382 6.51 13.76 3.99
N ASN A 383 7.44 13.33 4.85
CA ASN A 383 8.56 14.17 5.33
C ASN A 383 8.16 15.50 6.01
N ASN A 384 6.91 15.65 6.46
CA ASN A 384 6.44 16.85 7.14
C ASN A 384 6.85 16.81 8.62
N THR A 385 7.07 17.97 9.22
CA THR A 385 7.56 18.10 10.60
C THR A 385 6.67 19.00 11.44
N ALA A 386 6.34 18.59 12.67
CA ALA A 386 5.68 19.42 13.67
C ALA A 386 6.54 19.52 14.93
N GLY A 387 6.60 20.70 15.55
CA GLY A 387 7.38 20.89 16.78
C GLY A 387 6.70 20.38 18.06
N LYS A 388 5.42 19.96 18.03
CA LYS A 388 4.73 19.33 19.16
C LYS A 388 4.04 18.00 18.83
N GLN A 389 3.05 17.98 17.94
CA GLN A 389 2.21 16.81 17.65
C GLN A 389 1.83 16.71 16.16
N GLY A 390 1.72 15.48 15.65
CA GLY A 390 1.20 15.22 14.31
C GLY A 390 2.10 15.74 13.21
N GLY A 391 3.22 15.05 12.95
CA GLY A 391 4.19 15.48 11.95
C GLY A 391 3.57 15.52 10.55
N GLY A 392 2.85 14.47 10.17
CA GLY A 392 2.05 14.43 8.95
C GLY A 392 0.71 15.13 9.13
N VAL A 393 -0.09 14.65 10.08
CA VAL A 393 -1.45 15.15 10.35
C VAL A 393 -1.69 15.35 11.84
N TYR A 394 -2.36 16.44 12.21
CA TYR A 394 -2.91 16.66 13.54
C TYR A 394 -4.41 16.94 13.50
N VAL A 395 -5.17 16.31 14.40
CA VAL A 395 -6.61 16.56 14.58
C VAL A 395 -6.85 17.15 15.96
N ALA A 396 -7.44 18.35 16.01
CA ALA A 396 -7.83 19.02 17.25
C ALA A 396 -9.12 18.41 17.84
N ALA A 397 -9.56 18.89 19.00
CA ALA A 397 -10.94 18.69 19.49
C ALA A 397 -11.72 20.02 19.33
N VAL A 398 -13.06 20.14 19.37
CA VAL A 398 -14.14 19.20 19.72
C VAL A 398 -15.37 19.52 18.83
N PRO A 399 -16.21 18.56 18.37
CA PRO A 399 -15.98 17.13 18.19
C PRO A 399 -15.46 16.91 16.76
N TYR A 400 -14.20 17.30 16.51
CA TYR A 400 -13.62 17.24 15.17
C TYR A 400 -13.22 15.82 14.78
N ARG A 401 -13.29 15.54 13.48
CA ARG A 401 -13.18 14.20 12.92
C ARG A 401 -12.44 14.23 11.59
N LEU A 402 -11.52 13.30 11.43
CA LEU A 402 -10.83 13.03 10.17
C LEU A 402 -11.23 11.64 9.66
N GLN A 403 -11.78 11.61 8.44
CA GLN A 403 -11.97 10.37 7.69
C GLN A 403 -10.78 10.12 6.77
N MET A 404 -10.20 8.93 6.81
CA MET A 404 -9.15 8.48 5.90
C MET A 404 -9.59 7.20 5.17
N GLY A 405 -9.14 7.01 3.93
CA GLY A 405 -9.34 5.77 3.16
C GLY A 405 -8.32 4.69 3.51
N LYS A 406 -8.01 3.79 2.55
CA LYS A 406 -6.93 2.79 2.66
C LYS A 406 -5.60 3.47 3.04
N THR A 407 -5.20 3.38 4.30
CA THR A 407 -4.10 4.17 4.85
C THR A 407 -2.91 3.32 5.27
N MET A 408 -1.71 3.68 4.81
CA MET A 408 -0.45 3.11 5.29
C MET A 408 0.31 4.17 6.10
N VAL A 409 0.65 3.83 7.34
CA VAL A 409 1.43 4.68 8.25
C VAL A 409 2.74 3.99 8.56
N THR A 410 3.83 4.44 7.95
CA THR A 410 5.13 3.73 8.02
C THR A 410 6.34 4.66 7.97
N GLY A 411 7.44 4.31 8.64
CA GLY A 411 8.68 5.10 8.58
C GLY A 411 8.55 6.50 9.20
N ASN A 412 7.58 6.75 10.08
CA ASN A 412 7.43 8.02 10.78
C ASN A 412 8.14 7.98 12.14
N THR A 413 8.61 9.13 12.62
CA THR A 413 9.41 9.24 13.85
C THR A 413 8.76 10.15 14.89
N ALA A 414 8.50 9.60 16.07
CA ALA A 414 8.20 10.36 17.28
C ALA A 414 9.43 10.48 18.17
N THR A 415 9.69 11.63 18.80
CA THR A 415 10.78 11.74 19.80
C THR A 415 10.36 11.38 21.22
N LYS A 416 9.08 11.03 21.45
CA LYS A 416 8.53 10.65 22.77
C LYS A 416 7.55 9.48 22.70
N LEU A 417 6.45 9.63 21.95
CA LEU A 417 5.35 8.65 21.94
C LEU A 417 4.71 8.52 20.57
N GLY A 418 4.41 7.29 20.13
CA GLY A 418 3.60 7.03 18.94
C GLY A 418 4.29 7.47 17.66
N GLY A 419 5.27 6.71 17.18
CA GLY A 419 5.96 7.01 15.92
C GLY A 419 4.99 7.10 14.75
N GLY A 420 4.10 6.11 14.60
CA GLY A 420 2.99 6.13 13.66
C GLY A 420 1.87 7.06 14.10
N MET A 421 1.21 6.75 15.22
CA MET A 421 0.07 7.50 15.76
C MET A 421 0.15 7.75 17.27
N TRP A 422 -0.25 8.94 17.71
CA TRP A 422 -0.45 9.28 19.13
C TRP A 422 -1.85 9.87 19.40
N LEU A 423 -2.53 9.38 20.44
CA LEU A 423 -3.83 9.88 20.90
C LEU A 423 -3.76 10.51 22.30
N CYS A 424 -4.26 11.73 22.42
CA CYS A 424 -4.50 12.48 23.65
C CYS A 424 -5.63 11.84 24.51
N PRO A 425 -5.85 12.25 25.78
CA PRO A 425 -6.99 11.78 26.58
C PRO A 425 -8.37 12.02 25.96
N THR A 426 -8.53 12.98 25.05
CA THR A 426 -9.80 13.20 24.30
C THR A 426 -9.82 12.56 22.91
N GLY A 427 -8.69 12.05 22.44
CA GLY A 427 -8.53 11.56 21.07
C GLY A 427 -8.98 10.10 20.92
N SER A 428 -9.74 9.83 19.86
CA SER A 428 -10.19 8.50 19.46
C SER A 428 -9.55 8.10 18.14
N ALA A 429 -9.37 6.79 17.92
CA ALA A 429 -9.11 6.29 16.58
C ALA A 429 -9.72 4.90 16.38
N LYS A 430 -10.19 4.64 15.16
CA LYS A 430 -10.71 3.33 14.80
C LYS A 430 -10.34 2.91 13.39
N THR A 431 -9.96 1.64 13.23
CA THR A 431 -9.65 1.02 11.93
C THR A 431 -10.73 0.06 11.49
N ALA A 432 -11.27 0.26 10.30
CA ALA A 432 -12.09 -0.72 9.60
C ALA A 432 -11.32 -2.02 9.31
N ILE A 433 -12.05 -3.09 9.02
CA ILE A 433 -11.48 -4.34 8.48
C ILE A 433 -11.13 -4.11 7.01
N THR A 434 -12.16 -3.82 6.19
CA THR A 434 -11.98 -3.44 4.79
C THR A 434 -11.61 -1.96 4.72
N ASN A 435 -10.61 -1.62 3.90
CA ASN A 435 -10.19 -0.23 3.69
C ASN A 435 -9.66 0.52 4.93
N GLY A 436 -9.27 -0.21 5.99
CA GLY A 436 -8.70 0.35 7.21
C GLY A 436 -7.26 0.86 7.06
N ALA A 437 -6.43 0.57 8.05
CA ALA A 437 -5.04 1.02 8.08
C ALA A 437 -4.03 -0.06 8.47
N SER A 438 -2.82 0.06 7.91
CA SER A 438 -1.63 -0.67 8.36
C SER A 438 -0.63 0.31 8.97
N PHE A 439 -0.19 -0.01 10.19
CA PHE A 439 0.92 0.65 10.86
C PHE A 439 2.09 -0.34 10.87
N PHE A 440 3.29 0.08 10.46
CA PHE A 440 4.52 -0.73 10.58
C PHE A 440 5.78 0.10 10.32
N ASP A 441 6.92 -0.36 10.81
CA ASP A 441 8.25 0.27 10.62
C ASP A 441 8.29 1.77 11.03
N ASN A 442 7.45 2.20 11.98
CA ASN A 442 7.57 3.51 12.62
C ASN A 442 8.51 3.44 13.84
N THR A 443 8.90 4.59 14.39
CA THR A 443 9.89 4.68 15.47
C THR A 443 9.51 5.71 16.54
N ALA A 444 9.59 5.35 17.81
CA ALA A 444 9.52 6.24 18.96
C ALA A 444 10.87 6.26 19.70
N GLY A 445 11.46 7.45 19.82
CA GLY A 445 12.84 7.62 20.28
C GLY A 445 13.82 7.14 19.20
N THR A 446 14.73 6.25 19.58
CA THR A 446 15.61 5.49 18.68
C THR A 446 15.05 4.10 18.33
N GLY A 447 13.86 3.73 18.83
CA GLY A 447 13.12 2.53 18.44
C GLY A 447 13.22 1.35 19.42
N ALA A 448 12.21 0.48 19.38
CA ALA A 448 12.07 -0.66 20.29
C ALA A 448 13.26 -1.63 20.22
N ASN A 449 13.77 -1.90 19.01
CA ASN A 449 14.93 -2.77 18.76
C ASN A 449 16.23 -2.28 19.44
N ASN A 450 16.32 -1.00 19.79
CA ASN A 450 17.45 -0.42 20.52
C ASN A 450 17.22 -0.35 22.05
N ASN A 451 16.13 -0.96 22.53
CA ASN A 451 15.60 -0.89 23.91
C ASN A 451 15.54 0.54 24.48
N ASP A 452 15.13 1.51 23.64
CA ASP A 452 15.04 2.91 24.06
C ASP A 452 13.83 3.14 24.98
N THR A 453 14.10 3.08 26.28
CA THR A 453 13.10 3.28 27.34
C THR A 453 12.77 4.77 27.58
N THR A 454 13.40 5.72 26.88
CA THR A 454 13.05 7.16 26.99
C THR A 454 11.79 7.54 26.20
N ALA A 455 11.36 6.65 25.30
CA ALA A 455 10.16 6.74 24.48
C ALA A 455 9.32 5.45 24.57
N ALA A 456 8.08 5.46 24.07
CA ALA A 456 7.22 4.27 24.04
C ALA A 456 6.25 4.27 22.84
N GLY A 457 5.87 3.08 22.39
CA GLY A 457 4.94 2.87 21.27
C GLY A 457 5.50 3.35 19.93
N ASP A 458 6.31 2.52 19.28
CA ASP A 458 6.87 2.79 17.95
C ASP A 458 5.76 3.03 16.92
N ASP A 459 4.68 2.24 16.92
CA ASP A 459 3.61 2.35 15.92
C ASP A 459 2.39 3.11 16.44
N VAL A 460 1.87 2.78 17.62
CA VAL A 460 0.73 3.49 18.23
C VAL A 460 0.95 3.74 19.72
N ALA A 461 0.61 4.93 20.18
CA ALA A 461 0.49 5.26 21.61
C ALA A 461 -0.82 5.98 21.89
N SER A 462 -1.51 5.64 22.98
CA SER A 462 -2.76 6.27 23.39
C SER A 462 -2.76 6.50 24.89
N ILE A 463 -3.07 7.73 25.30
CA ILE A 463 -3.21 8.11 26.71
C ILE A 463 -4.60 7.72 27.22
N SER A 464 -4.72 7.38 28.51
CA SER A 464 -5.98 7.13 29.21
C SER A 464 -7.03 8.20 28.93
N LYS A 465 -8.29 7.80 28.76
CA LYS A 465 -9.36 8.64 28.23
C LYS A 465 -10.12 9.42 29.31
N ASN A 466 -10.47 10.65 28.98
CA ASN A 466 -11.24 11.53 29.88
C ASN A 466 -12.72 11.09 29.97
N ASP A 467 -13.29 10.61 28.86
CA ASP A 467 -14.62 10.03 28.79
C ASP A 467 -14.57 8.64 28.11
N PRO A 468 -14.36 7.56 28.90
CA PRO A 468 -14.37 6.19 28.41
C PRO A 468 -15.65 5.74 27.66
N ALA A 469 -16.77 6.46 27.78
CA ALA A 469 -18.01 6.10 27.10
C ALA A 469 -18.05 6.57 25.64
N THR A 470 -17.29 7.61 25.28
CA THR A 470 -17.25 8.18 23.92
C THR A 470 -15.87 8.17 23.29
N GLN A 471 -14.81 8.03 24.09
CA GLN A 471 -13.43 8.12 23.64
C GLN A 471 -12.75 6.75 23.76
N THR A 472 -12.33 6.17 22.63
CA THR A 472 -11.74 4.82 22.59
C THR A 472 -10.69 4.68 21.48
N LEU A 473 -9.81 3.69 21.65
CA LEU A 473 -8.96 3.15 20.58
C LEU A 473 -9.50 1.77 20.15
N ILE A 474 -9.73 1.60 18.85
CA ILE A 474 -10.12 0.34 18.21
C ILE A 474 -9.12 0.03 17.08
N LEU A 475 -8.32 -1.03 17.23
CA LEU A 475 -7.34 -1.46 16.23
C LEU A 475 -7.60 -2.91 15.80
N SER A 476 -7.75 -3.07 14.49
CA SER A 476 -7.89 -4.35 13.82
C SER A 476 -6.56 -5.11 13.82
N ASN A 477 -6.61 -6.44 13.97
CA ASN A 477 -5.50 -7.34 13.61
C ASN A 477 -5.44 -7.62 12.09
N ASN A 478 -6.36 -7.07 11.29
CA ASN A 478 -6.34 -7.13 9.83
C ASN A 478 -5.90 -5.76 9.29
N GLY A 479 -4.75 -5.74 8.62
CA GLY A 479 -4.21 -4.57 7.93
C GLY A 479 -4.73 -4.44 6.49
N LEU A 480 -4.05 -3.63 5.69
CA LEU A 480 -4.39 -3.46 4.27
C LEU A 480 -4.35 -4.80 3.51
N ASP A 481 -5.36 -4.97 2.66
CA ASP A 481 -5.72 -6.22 1.96
C ASP A 481 -5.87 -7.46 2.87
N ASN A 482 -6.08 -7.25 4.17
CA ASN A 482 -6.29 -8.25 5.21
C ASN A 482 -5.08 -9.16 5.50
N TRP A 483 -3.86 -8.65 5.31
CA TRP A 483 -2.68 -9.26 5.95
C TRP A 483 -2.74 -9.04 7.46
N LEU A 484 -2.29 -10.03 8.25
CA LEU A 484 -2.36 -9.93 9.70
C LEU A 484 -1.38 -8.87 10.25
N VAL A 485 -1.80 -8.27 11.36
CA VAL A 485 -1.07 -7.30 12.17
C VAL A 485 -1.10 -7.79 13.61
N HIS A 486 0.07 -8.12 14.15
CA HIS A 486 0.24 -8.51 15.54
C HIS A 486 0.56 -7.30 16.38
N TRP A 487 -0.10 -7.17 17.53
CA TRP A 487 0.01 -5.98 18.38
C TRP A 487 0.67 -6.35 19.70
N TYR A 488 1.90 -5.89 19.92
CA TYR A 488 2.67 -6.16 21.12
C TYR A 488 2.81 -4.91 21.99
N GLU A 489 2.86 -5.10 23.31
CA GLU A 489 3.20 -4.02 24.24
C GLU A 489 4.65 -3.57 24.04
N ASP A 490 4.85 -2.25 23.99
CA ASP A 490 6.12 -1.64 23.59
C ASP A 490 6.48 -0.44 24.48
N GLY A 491 7.04 -0.75 25.65
CA GLY A 491 7.17 0.20 26.75
C GLY A 491 5.83 0.48 27.42
N LYS A 492 5.85 1.31 28.46
CA LYS A 492 4.66 1.75 29.20
C LYS A 492 4.66 3.27 29.38
N ILE A 493 3.45 3.83 29.47
CA ILE A 493 3.21 5.26 29.57
C ILE A 493 2.86 5.63 31.02
N ASP A 494 3.42 6.74 31.51
CA ASP A 494 3.10 7.31 32.82
C ASP A 494 1.74 8.04 32.85
N ASN A 495 1.33 8.49 34.03
CA ASN A 495 0.07 9.22 34.22
C ASN A 495 0.21 10.74 34.03
N SER A 496 1.23 11.21 33.31
CA SER A 496 1.34 12.63 32.97
C SER A 496 0.31 13.03 31.90
N TYR A 497 -0.16 14.27 31.90
CA TYR A 497 -1.32 14.71 31.08
C TYR A 497 -1.21 14.41 29.57
N LEU A 498 0.00 14.47 29.00
CA LEU A 498 0.26 14.12 27.59
C LEU A 498 1.04 12.79 27.43
N GLY A 499 1.23 12.06 28.53
CA GLY A 499 2.09 10.90 28.65
C GLY A 499 3.58 11.16 28.46
N ALA A 500 4.39 10.38 29.15
CA ALA A 500 5.80 10.12 28.87
C ALA A 500 6.07 8.62 29.05
N SER A 501 7.21 8.12 28.55
CA SER A 501 7.65 6.77 28.92
C SER A 501 7.93 6.71 30.42
N ASN A 502 7.52 5.63 31.07
CA ASN A 502 7.84 5.38 32.48
C ASN A 502 9.20 4.65 32.68
N GLY A 503 9.95 4.41 31.60
CA GLY A 503 11.23 3.69 31.64
C GLY A 503 11.15 2.16 31.55
N SER A 504 9.97 1.57 31.33
CA SER A 504 9.82 0.13 31.11
C SER A 504 10.49 -0.33 29.81
N ASP A 505 10.92 -1.60 29.81
CA ASP A 505 11.47 -2.28 28.62
C ASP A 505 10.55 -2.20 27.40
N ARG A 506 11.16 -2.16 26.21
CA ARG A 506 10.48 -2.05 24.91
C ARG A 506 10.26 -3.43 24.29
N TYR A 507 9.48 -3.55 23.22
CA TYR A 507 9.40 -4.81 22.47
C TYR A 507 10.79 -5.18 21.89
N PRO A 508 11.25 -6.45 21.96
CA PRO A 508 10.56 -7.68 22.39
C PRO A 508 10.77 -8.05 23.88
N ASN A 509 11.31 -7.14 24.69
CA ASN A 509 11.74 -7.38 26.07
C ASN A 509 10.62 -7.20 27.13
N THR A 510 9.44 -6.71 26.75
CA THR A 510 8.33 -6.38 27.68
C THR A 510 7.85 -7.55 28.53
N VAL A 511 7.81 -8.75 27.93
CA VAL A 511 7.53 -10.05 28.58
C VAL A 511 8.16 -11.12 27.69
N ASN A 512 8.71 -12.20 28.28
CA ASN A 512 9.30 -13.31 27.53
C ASN A 512 8.51 -14.62 27.79
N PRO A 513 7.86 -15.21 26.77
CA PRO A 513 7.71 -14.71 25.39
C PRO A 513 6.75 -13.49 25.30
N PRO A 514 6.91 -12.62 24.28
CA PRO A 514 6.01 -11.49 24.08
C PRO A 514 4.61 -11.96 23.68
N VAL A 515 3.59 -11.34 24.27
CA VAL A 515 2.19 -11.71 24.08
C VAL A 515 1.54 -10.80 23.04
N ASP A 516 1.02 -11.38 21.96
CA ASP A 516 0.18 -10.68 20.99
C ASP A 516 -1.18 -10.37 21.62
N ARG A 517 -1.64 -9.12 21.48
CA ARG A 517 -2.89 -8.63 22.06
C ARG A 517 -4.09 -8.81 21.13
N GLY A 518 -3.89 -9.26 19.89
CA GLY A 518 -4.97 -9.47 18.91
C GLY A 518 -5.69 -8.17 18.54
N THR A 519 -6.99 -8.24 18.25
CA THR A 519 -7.80 -7.03 18.01
C THR A 519 -7.99 -6.26 19.31
N LEU A 520 -7.68 -4.98 19.28
CA LEU A 520 -7.95 -4.06 20.37
C LEU A 520 -9.32 -3.41 20.14
N ASN A 521 -10.23 -3.55 21.10
CA ASN A 521 -11.58 -3.02 20.99
C ASN A 521 -11.94 -2.23 22.25
N GLY A 522 -12.34 -0.96 22.10
CA GLY A 522 -12.78 -0.12 23.21
C GLY A 522 -11.68 0.21 24.22
N ILE A 523 -10.41 0.32 23.81
CA ILE A 523 -9.32 0.59 24.76
C ILE A 523 -9.38 2.03 25.25
N THR A 524 -9.45 2.19 26.58
CA THR A 524 -9.60 3.49 27.27
C THR A 524 -8.43 3.85 28.18
N ASP A 525 -7.50 2.92 28.43
CA ASP A 525 -6.33 3.12 29.28
C ASP A 525 -5.07 3.43 28.47
N ASN A 526 -4.03 3.90 29.17
CA ASN A 526 -2.67 4.05 28.66
C ASN A 526 -2.19 2.77 27.95
N ILE A 527 -1.85 2.89 26.67
CA ILE A 527 -1.34 1.78 25.86
C ILE A 527 -0.28 2.27 24.86
N SER A 528 0.80 1.51 24.73
CA SER A 528 1.92 1.75 23.81
C SER A 528 2.23 0.46 23.07
N LEU A 529 2.28 0.53 21.74
CA LEU A 529 2.22 -0.62 20.85
C LEU A 529 3.30 -0.61 19.77
N LYS A 530 3.90 -1.77 19.56
CA LYS A 530 4.61 -2.16 18.35
C LYS A 530 3.68 -3.03 17.52
N SER A 531 3.55 -2.73 16.24
CA SER A 531 2.95 -3.67 15.28
C SER A 531 4.03 -4.51 14.60
N ILE A 532 3.72 -5.78 14.35
CA ILE A 532 4.53 -6.67 13.52
C ILE A 532 3.67 -7.20 12.38
N MET A 533 4.23 -7.17 11.18
CA MET A 533 3.65 -7.71 9.95
C MET A 533 4.77 -8.43 9.18
N SER A 534 4.42 -9.49 8.45
CA SER A 534 5.31 -10.12 7.47
C SER A 534 5.72 -9.15 6.36
N ASP A 535 6.87 -9.36 5.73
CA ASP A 535 7.36 -8.46 4.67
C ASP A 535 6.45 -8.48 3.43
N GLN A 536 5.81 -9.62 3.15
CA GLN A 536 4.76 -9.75 2.13
C GLN A 536 3.54 -8.88 2.47
N GLY A 537 3.11 -8.85 3.73
CA GLY A 537 2.03 -7.98 4.18
C GLY A 537 2.38 -6.50 4.10
N LYS A 538 3.61 -6.12 4.43
CA LYS A 538 4.12 -4.75 4.21
C LYS A 538 4.16 -4.39 2.72
N ALA A 539 4.53 -5.33 1.84
CA ALA A 539 4.56 -5.14 0.39
C ALA A 539 3.14 -4.99 -0.21
N ALA A 540 2.18 -5.78 0.26
CA ALA A 540 0.76 -5.64 -0.09
C ALA A 540 0.23 -4.26 0.34
N ALA A 541 0.46 -3.86 1.59
CA ALA A 541 0.07 -2.54 2.10
C ALA A 541 0.66 -1.38 1.27
N ARG A 542 1.95 -1.45 0.88
CA ARG A 542 2.59 -0.47 -0.02
C ARG A 542 1.94 -0.42 -1.42
N THR A 543 1.33 -1.52 -1.87
CA THR A 543 0.71 -1.63 -3.20
C THR A 543 -0.73 -1.11 -3.22
N SER A 544 -1.50 -1.33 -2.14
CA SER A 544 -2.93 -1.01 -2.10
C SER A 544 -3.31 0.27 -1.37
N ALA A 545 -2.40 0.83 -0.56
CA ALA A 545 -2.61 2.12 0.08
C ALA A 545 -3.00 3.20 -0.93
N LYS A 546 -3.96 4.04 -0.54
CA LYS A 546 -4.33 5.27 -1.26
C LYS A 546 -3.89 6.51 -0.49
N VAL A 547 -3.87 6.43 0.84
CA VAL A 547 -3.26 7.42 1.70
C VAL A 547 -1.96 6.86 2.26
N VAL A 548 -0.85 7.57 2.04
CA VAL A 548 0.49 7.18 2.49
C VAL A 548 1.01 8.26 3.43
N VAL A 549 1.25 7.88 4.70
CA VAL A 549 1.81 8.74 5.74
C VAL A 549 3.20 8.22 6.09
N THR A 550 4.27 8.84 5.59
CA THR A 550 5.64 8.33 5.77
C THR A 550 6.74 9.39 5.92
N GLY A 551 7.80 9.08 6.67
CA GLY A 551 8.92 9.99 6.90
C GLY A 551 8.59 11.22 7.75
N ASN A 552 7.37 11.34 8.27
CA ASN A 552 6.95 12.52 9.04
C ASN A 552 7.48 12.47 10.48
N LYS A 553 7.66 13.65 11.09
CA LYS A 553 8.32 13.79 12.40
C LYS A 553 7.60 14.73 13.35
N ALA A 554 7.45 14.31 14.61
CA ALA A 554 7.01 15.16 15.72
C ALA A 554 7.56 14.64 17.06
N PRO A 555 7.40 15.36 18.18
CA PRO A 555 7.58 14.76 19.50
C PRO A 555 6.57 13.66 19.82
N ARG A 556 5.30 13.82 19.44
CA ARG A 556 4.25 12.81 19.61
C ARG A 556 3.43 12.64 18.33
N GLY A 557 3.16 11.40 17.91
CA GLY A 557 2.43 11.16 16.66
C GLY A 557 3.26 11.61 15.46
N GLY A 558 4.35 10.88 15.18
CA GLY A 558 5.26 11.23 14.07
C GLY A 558 4.52 11.33 12.75
N GLY A 559 3.70 10.32 12.45
CA GLY A 559 2.72 10.36 11.36
C GLY A 559 1.48 11.18 11.74
N ILE A 560 0.72 10.71 12.72
CA ILE A 560 -0.59 11.24 13.09
C ILE A 560 -0.66 11.55 14.59
N GLY A 561 -1.07 12.76 14.97
CA GLY A 561 -1.42 13.12 16.34
C GLY A 561 -2.90 13.47 16.44
N SER A 562 -3.61 13.06 17.49
CA SER A 562 -5.03 13.41 17.62
C SER A 562 -5.49 13.72 19.05
N ASN A 563 -6.22 14.82 19.16
CA ASN A 563 -7.11 15.15 20.27
C ASN A 563 -8.60 14.94 19.89
N GLY A 564 -8.90 14.70 18.61
CA GLY A 564 -10.25 14.39 18.08
C GLY A 564 -10.37 12.96 17.59
N GLU A 565 -11.32 12.70 16.69
CA GLU A 565 -11.56 11.36 16.13
C GLU A 565 -10.82 11.13 14.79
N VAL A 566 -10.15 9.98 14.64
CA VAL A 566 -9.52 9.54 13.38
C VAL A 566 -10.08 8.19 12.94
N ASP A 567 -10.76 8.18 11.80
CA ASP A 567 -11.42 7.01 11.25
C ASP A 567 -10.71 6.54 9.99
N PHE A 568 -10.16 5.33 10.02
CA PHE A 568 -9.54 4.69 8.86
C PHE A 568 -10.54 3.69 8.26
N GLY A 569 -11.03 3.99 7.06
CA GLY A 569 -12.13 3.26 6.44
C GLY A 569 -13.49 3.58 7.07
N THR A 570 -14.50 2.83 6.65
CA THR A 570 -15.87 2.84 7.19
C THR A 570 -15.90 2.46 8.68
N SER A 571 -16.96 2.84 9.41
CA SER A 571 -17.06 2.50 10.84
C SER A 571 -16.84 0.99 11.06
N PRO A 572 -15.99 0.56 12.00
CA PRO A 572 -15.73 -0.86 12.25
C PRO A 572 -17.03 -1.57 12.63
N ILE A 573 -17.21 -2.73 12.03
CA ILE A 573 -18.27 -3.68 12.34
C ILE A 573 -17.71 -4.75 13.27
N ASN A 574 -18.54 -5.24 14.19
CA ASN A 574 -18.24 -6.50 14.86
C ASN A 574 -18.34 -7.64 13.84
N TYR A 575 -17.37 -8.55 13.88
CA TYR A 575 -17.30 -9.72 13.01
C TYR A 575 -16.99 -10.96 13.83
N ASP A 576 -17.43 -12.11 13.32
CA ASP A 576 -17.17 -13.40 13.92
C ASP A 576 -15.69 -13.76 13.72
N LYS A 577 -15.09 -14.25 14.80
CA LYS A 577 -13.67 -14.58 14.86
C LYS A 577 -13.48 -16.05 15.15
N ILE A 578 -12.38 -16.60 14.65
CA ILE A 578 -11.91 -17.94 14.97
C ILE A 578 -10.42 -17.94 15.29
N LYS A 579 -9.97 -18.99 15.95
CA LYS A 579 -8.60 -19.28 16.31
C LYS A 579 -8.10 -20.50 15.53
N LEU A 580 -6.82 -20.47 15.16
CA LEU A 580 -6.10 -21.61 14.62
C LEU A 580 -4.90 -21.92 15.52
N GLU A 581 -4.86 -23.13 16.09
CA GLU A 581 -3.68 -23.68 16.78
C GLU A 581 -2.85 -24.50 15.80
N VAL A 582 -1.54 -24.28 15.76
CA VAL A 582 -0.59 -25.03 14.92
C VAL A 582 0.39 -25.76 15.82
N THR A 583 0.58 -27.06 15.58
CA THR A 583 1.64 -27.86 16.20
C THR A 583 2.45 -28.55 15.13
N LYS A 584 3.76 -28.34 15.11
CA LYS A 584 4.71 -29.09 14.30
C LYS A 584 5.25 -30.26 15.10
N LYS A 585 5.24 -31.45 14.49
CA LYS A 585 5.82 -32.69 15.03
C LYS A 585 6.94 -33.17 14.11
N TRP A 586 7.96 -33.73 14.73
CA TRP A 586 8.99 -34.53 14.09
C TRP A 586 8.78 -36.00 14.47
N GLU A 587 9.20 -36.90 13.60
CA GLU A 587 9.33 -38.32 13.90
C GLU A 587 10.20 -38.55 15.16
N THR A 588 9.78 -39.45 16.04
CA THR A 588 10.28 -39.58 17.43
C THR A 588 11.79 -39.69 17.56
N ASP A 589 12.45 -40.36 16.61
CA ASP A 589 13.88 -40.64 16.63
C ASP A 589 14.71 -39.70 15.73
N ASN A 590 14.07 -38.72 15.06
CA ASN A 590 14.72 -37.78 14.16
C ASN A 590 15.39 -36.63 14.94
N ASN A 591 16.64 -36.84 15.35
CA ASN A 591 17.43 -35.84 16.09
C ASN A 591 18.19 -34.85 15.18
N ASP A 592 18.25 -35.11 13.86
CA ASP A 592 19.03 -34.32 12.89
C ASP A 592 18.14 -33.34 12.08
N HIS A 593 16.96 -32.98 12.62
CA HIS A 593 16.03 -32.07 11.96
C HIS A 593 16.53 -30.61 11.94
N VAL A 594 15.97 -29.78 11.05
CA VAL A 594 16.26 -28.34 11.05
C VAL A 594 15.84 -27.67 12.37
N THR A 595 16.59 -26.65 12.81
CA THR A 595 16.34 -25.93 14.06
C THR A 595 15.11 -25.02 14.03
N SER A 596 14.57 -24.74 12.84
CA SER A 596 13.38 -23.91 12.64
C SER A 596 12.71 -24.18 11.30
N VAL A 597 11.40 -23.98 11.22
CA VAL A 597 10.61 -24.06 9.98
C VAL A 597 9.71 -22.84 9.86
N THR A 598 9.70 -22.20 8.69
CA THR A 598 8.72 -21.15 8.37
C THR A 598 7.40 -21.79 7.94
N VAL A 599 6.31 -21.39 8.58
CA VAL A 599 4.95 -21.88 8.33
C VAL A 599 4.08 -20.71 7.87
N GLY A 600 3.57 -20.79 6.64
CA GLY A 600 2.68 -19.79 6.06
C GLY A 600 1.24 -20.07 6.42
N LEU A 601 0.49 -19.02 6.73
CA LEU A 601 -0.96 -19.07 6.92
C LEU A 601 -1.66 -18.64 5.63
N PHE A 602 -2.52 -19.52 5.12
CA PHE A 602 -3.33 -19.29 3.93
C PHE A 602 -4.81 -19.33 4.29
N ARG A 603 -5.61 -18.58 3.55
CA ARG A 603 -7.07 -18.63 3.59
C ARG A 603 -7.65 -18.82 2.19
N VAL A 604 -8.80 -19.47 2.14
CA VAL A 604 -9.61 -19.67 0.93
C VAL A 604 -11.08 -19.66 1.33
N THR A 605 -11.98 -19.18 0.48
CA THR A 605 -13.42 -19.19 0.80
C THR A 605 -14.05 -20.56 0.56
N LYS A 606 -15.07 -20.92 1.35
CA LYS A 606 -15.80 -22.18 1.20
C LYS A 606 -16.30 -22.39 -0.23
N SER A 607 -16.82 -21.34 -0.87
CA SER A 607 -17.34 -21.40 -2.24
C SER A 607 -16.27 -21.80 -3.28
N VAL A 608 -15.01 -21.39 -3.08
CA VAL A 608 -13.90 -21.78 -3.95
C VAL A 608 -13.60 -23.27 -3.77
N ILE A 609 -13.45 -23.73 -2.53
CA ILE A 609 -13.19 -25.15 -2.23
C ILE A 609 -14.33 -26.06 -2.68
N ASP A 610 -15.59 -25.67 -2.49
CA ASP A 610 -16.76 -26.40 -2.99
C ASP A 610 -16.67 -26.59 -4.52
N GLY A 611 -16.24 -25.55 -5.25
CA GLY A 611 -16.08 -25.55 -6.70
C GLY A 611 -14.89 -26.37 -7.24
N VAL A 612 -13.92 -26.76 -6.42
CA VAL A 612 -12.81 -27.62 -6.86
C VAL A 612 -13.32 -29.03 -7.21
N VAL A 613 -13.12 -29.44 -8.46
CA VAL A 613 -13.41 -30.79 -8.96
C VAL A 613 -12.13 -31.61 -8.94
N LEU A 614 -12.08 -32.68 -8.13
CA LEU A 614 -10.89 -33.52 -7.97
C LEU A 614 -10.59 -34.35 -9.23
N LYS A 615 -9.33 -34.32 -9.68
CA LYS A 615 -8.85 -34.96 -10.90
C LYS A 615 -7.50 -35.63 -10.71
N ASP A 616 -7.29 -36.74 -11.43
CA ASP A 616 -5.98 -37.38 -11.54
C ASP A 616 -5.02 -36.56 -12.43
N ALA A 617 -3.77 -36.99 -12.52
CA ALA A 617 -2.75 -36.35 -13.37
C ALA A 617 -3.08 -36.35 -14.88
N ASN A 618 -4.06 -37.16 -15.31
CA ASN A 618 -4.54 -37.23 -16.69
C ASN A 618 -5.81 -36.39 -16.91
N GLY A 619 -6.33 -35.73 -15.87
CA GLY A 619 -7.54 -34.91 -15.91
C GLY A 619 -8.86 -35.65 -15.68
N ASN A 620 -8.84 -36.96 -15.38
CA ASN A 620 -10.03 -37.77 -15.09
C ASN A 620 -10.55 -37.49 -13.68
N PRO A 621 -11.87 -37.49 -13.42
CA PRO A 621 -12.42 -37.36 -12.08
C PRO A 621 -11.93 -38.47 -11.13
N ILE A 622 -11.56 -38.10 -9.90
CA ILE A 622 -11.23 -39.05 -8.83
C ILE A 622 -12.51 -39.54 -8.17
N ASP A 623 -12.64 -40.86 -7.96
CA ASP A 623 -13.72 -41.41 -7.12
C ASP A 623 -13.43 -41.14 -5.63
N THR A 624 -14.23 -40.26 -5.03
CA THR A 624 -14.15 -39.89 -3.61
C THR A 624 -15.14 -40.67 -2.75
N THR A 625 -15.73 -41.75 -3.25
CA THR A 625 -16.70 -42.56 -2.49
C THR A 625 -16.03 -43.12 -1.23
N GLY A 626 -16.66 -42.90 -0.07
CA GLY A 626 -16.14 -43.33 1.23
C GLY A 626 -15.04 -42.43 1.83
N TRP A 627 -14.63 -41.35 1.16
CA TRP A 627 -13.69 -40.39 1.74
C TRP A 627 -14.34 -39.59 2.88
N THR A 628 -13.57 -39.31 3.92
CA THR A 628 -14.00 -38.37 4.98
C THR A 628 -14.00 -36.93 4.47
N ALA A 629 -14.77 -36.06 5.14
CA ALA A 629 -14.80 -34.63 4.81
C ALA A 629 -13.40 -33.97 4.90
N SER A 630 -12.55 -34.41 5.83
CA SER A 630 -11.18 -33.92 5.96
C SER A 630 -10.31 -34.31 4.77
N GLN A 631 -10.36 -35.58 4.34
CA GLN A 631 -9.62 -36.07 3.16
C GLN A 631 -10.07 -35.33 1.88
N LEU A 632 -11.38 -35.15 1.71
CA LEU A 632 -11.94 -34.41 0.58
C LEU A 632 -11.49 -32.94 0.58
N SER A 633 -11.49 -32.29 1.74
CA SER A 633 -11.04 -30.90 1.89
C SER A 633 -9.55 -30.76 1.56
N GLU A 634 -8.68 -31.56 2.18
CA GLU A 634 -7.23 -31.49 1.96
C GLU A 634 -6.84 -31.77 0.50
N ALA A 635 -7.45 -32.77 -0.15
CA ALA A 635 -7.22 -33.01 -1.56
C ALA A 635 -7.64 -31.84 -2.45
N LYS A 636 -8.77 -31.18 -2.13
CA LYS A 636 -9.26 -30.00 -2.87
C LYS A 636 -8.33 -28.81 -2.68
N ILE A 637 -7.85 -28.56 -1.46
CA ILE A 637 -6.86 -27.52 -1.15
C ILE A 637 -5.55 -27.80 -1.91
N LYS A 638 -5.04 -29.05 -1.85
CA LYS A 638 -3.84 -29.46 -2.58
C LYS A 638 -3.96 -29.18 -4.07
N GLN A 639 -5.02 -29.67 -4.72
CA GLN A 639 -5.20 -29.46 -6.16
C GLN A 639 -5.40 -27.99 -6.52
N LEU A 640 -6.06 -27.19 -5.67
CA LEU A 640 -6.17 -25.74 -5.86
C LEU A 640 -4.77 -25.08 -5.86
N MET A 641 -3.93 -25.39 -4.88
CA MET A 641 -2.58 -24.83 -4.78
C MET A 641 -1.67 -25.31 -5.94
N GLU A 642 -1.72 -26.61 -6.28
CA GLU A 642 -0.97 -27.20 -7.39
C GLU A 642 -1.38 -26.66 -8.77
N SER A 643 -2.63 -26.21 -8.93
CA SER A 643 -3.08 -25.57 -10.17
C SER A 643 -2.50 -24.17 -10.42
N GLY A 644 -1.81 -23.58 -9.43
CA GLY A 644 -1.36 -22.18 -9.49
C GLY A 644 -2.50 -21.15 -9.40
N SER A 645 -3.67 -21.54 -8.87
CA SER A 645 -4.81 -20.63 -8.68
C SER A 645 -4.46 -19.43 -7.79
N THR A 646 -5.09 -18.30 -8.07
CA THR A 646 -5.02 -17.06 -7.27
C THR A 646 -6.19 -16.91 -6.27
N ASP A 647 -7.06 -17.93 -6.15
CA ASP A 647 -8.29 -17.88 -5.36
C ASP A 647 -8.08 -18.22 -3.86
N TYR A 648 -6.84 -18.48 -3.47
CA TYR A 648 -6.38 -18.54 -2.08
C TYR A 648 -5.34 -17.43 -1.83
N GLN A 649 -5.22 -16.99 -0.58
CA GLN A 649 -4.34 -15.89 -0.19
C GLN A 649 -3.47 -16.33 0.98
N GLN A 650 -2.15 -16.15 0.87
CA GLN A 650 -1.31 -16.04 2.06
C GLN A 650 -1.69 -14.73 2.78
N ILE A 651 -1.82 -14.80 4.10
CA ILE A 651 -2.15 -13.62 4.93
C ILE A 651 -1.17 -13.41 6.09
N ASP A 652 -0.33 -14.42 6.38
CA ASP A 652 0.69 -14.34 7.42
C ASP A 652 1.75 -15.45 7.27
N GLN A 653 2.80 -15.41 8.09
CA GLN A 653 3.76 -16.50 8.30
C GLN A 653 4.45 -16.42 9.67
N VAL A 654 4.73 -17.57 10.27
CA VAL A 654 5.43 -17.69 11.57
C VAL A 654 6.62 -18.64 11.46
N VAL A 655 7.66 -18.44 12.29
CA VAL A 655 8.76 -19.40 12.44
C VAL A 655 8.50 -20.29 13.65
N LEU A 656 8.39 -21.60 13.44
CA LEU A 656 8.32 -22.61 14.50
C LEU A 656 9.72 -23.13 14.83
N ASN A 657 10.02 -23.31 16.11
CA ASN A 657 11.32 -23.79 16.62
C ASN A 657 11.19 -24.27 18.09
N ASP A 658 12.29 -24.71 18.69
CA ASP A 658 12.30 -25.18 20.09
C ASP A 658 11.86 -24.09 21.09
N ALA A 659 12.18 -22.83 20.84
CA ALA A 659 11.85 -21.72 21.76
C ALA A 659 10.33 -21.45 21.85
N ASN A 660 9.56 -21.80 20.82
CA ASN A 660 8.09 -21.81 20.89
C ASN A 660 7.49 -23.22 21.04
N ASN A 661 8.29 -24.21 21.42
CA ASN A 661 7.90 -25.62 21.56
C ASN A 661 7.21 -26.17 20.29
N TRP A 662 7.68 -25.72 19.12
CA TRP A 662 7.13 -26.06 17.80
C TRP A 662 5.63 -25.77 17.65
N LYS A 663 5.15 -24.71 18.32
CA LYS A 663 3.73 -24.34 18.38
C LYS A 663 3.52 -22.85 18.13
N HIS A 664 2.39 -22.54 17.52
CA HIS A 664 1.89 -21.18 17.40
C HIS A 664 0.36 -21.17 17.44
N SER A 665 -0.24 -20.00 17.69
CA SER A 665 -1.67 -19.83 17.46
C SER A 665 -1.96 -18.49 16.83
N PHE A 666 -2.63 -18.54 15.69
CA PHE A 666 -3.23 -17.38 15.06
C PHE A 666 -4.59 -17.13 15.71
N VAL A 667 -4.80 -15.91 16.20
CA VAL A 667 -6.03 -15.49 16.90
C VAL A 667 -6.76 -14.41 16.10
N ASP A 668 -8.03 -14.20 16.41
CA ASP A 668 -8.87 -13.17 15.79
C ASP A 668 -8.96 -13.25 14.25
N LEU A 669 -8.85 -14.46 13.68
CA LEU A 669 -9.01 -14.68 12.25
C LEU A 669 -10.47 -14.41 11.85
N ILE A 670 -10.69 -13.69 10.75
CA ILE A 670 -12.04 -13.41 10.24
C ILE A 670 -12.73 -14.72 9.85
N LYS A 671 -13.89 -15.03 10.43
CA LYS A 671 -14.60 -16.27 10.14
C LYS A 671 -15.26 -16.30 8.74
N PHE A 672 -15.79 -15.17 8.30
CA PHE A 672 -16.60 -15.06 7.08
C PHE A 672 -16.01 -14.10 6.05
N ASN A 673 -16.27 -14.35 4.77
CA ASN A 673 -15.91 -13.41 3.72
C ASN A 673 -16.63 -12.06 3.92
N MET A 674 -15.91 -10.96 3.70
CA MET A 674 -16.43 -9.61 3.91
C MET A 674 -16.84 -8.97 2.58
N VAL A 675 -18.12 -8.69 2.40
CA VAL A 675 -18.68 -8.09 1.18
C VAL A 675 -19.33 -6.76 1.55
N ASN A 676 -18.73 -5.64 1.11
CA ASN A 676 -19.18 -4.28 1.43
C ASN A 676 -19.41 -4.05 2.94
N ASP A 677 -18.46 -4.49 3.77
CA ASP A 677 -18.55 -4.41 5.23
C ASP A 677 -19.78 -5.13 5.83
N ALA A 678 -20.16 -6.25 5.20
CA ALA A 678 -21.10 -7.23 5.75
C ALA A 678 -20.49 -8.65 5.70
N GLN A 679 -20.78 -9.47 6.70
CA GLN A 679 -20.35 -10.87 6.76
C GLN A 679 -21.20 -11.74 5.82
N ASP A 680 -20.60 -12.39 4.83
CA ASP A 680 -21.25 -13.45 4.06
C ASP A 680 -21.22 -14.76 4.85
N THR A 681 -22.24 -14.94 5.69
CA THR A 681 -22.35 -16.11 6.59
C THR A 681 -22.50 -17.45 5.87
N ASN A 682 -22.78 -17.45 4.56
CA ASN A 682 -22.80 -18.67 3.75
C ASN A 682 -21.40 -19.05 3.22
N ASN A 683 -20.43 -18.13 3.31
CA ASN A 683 -19.11 -18.29 2.73
C ASN A 683 -17.99 -18.06 3.76
N PRO A 684 -17.83 -18.98 4.75
CA PRO A 684 -16.74 -18.93 5.70
C PRO A 684 -15.38 -19.09 5.03
N PHE A 685 -14.35 -18.54 5.66
CA PHE A 685 -12.96 -18.83 5.32
C PHE A 685 -12.55 -20.20 5.88
N ILE A 686 -11.85 -20.97 5.05
CA ILE A 686 -11.09 -22.15 5.43
C ILE A 686 -9.63 -21.70 5.53
N TYR A 687 -9.03 -21.89 6.70
CA TYR A 687 -7.63 -21.56 6.97
C TYR A 687 -6.79 -22.82 6.92
N VAL A 688 -5.61 -22.74 6.31
CA VAL A 688 -4.67 -23.86 6.19
C VAL A 688 -3.24 -23.37 6.39
N VAL A 689 -2.39 -24.22 6.96
CA VAL A 689 -0.94 -23.96 7.00
C VAL A 689 -0.18 -24.83 6.02
N ARG A 690 0.93 -24.28 5.51
CA ARG A 690 1.96 -25.03 4.78
C ARG A 690 3.33 -24.63 5.31
N GLU A 691 4.24 -25.58 5.48
CA GLU A 691 5.64 -25.30 5.77
C GLU A 691 6.45 -25.03 4.50
N MET A 692 7.51 -24.23 4.64
CA MET A 692 8.44 -23.86 3.58
C MET A 692 9.68 -24.77 3.61
N ASP A 693 10.04 -25.35 2.46
CA ASP A 693 11.25 -26.15 2.30
C ASP A 693 12.53 -25.29 2.25
N SER A 694 13.69 -25.96 2.21
CA SER A 694 15.01 -25.29 2.16
C SER A 694 15.26 -24.50 0.88
N ASN A 695 14.42 -24.66 -0.15
CA ASN A 695 14.50 -23.97 -1.42
C ASN A 695 13.54 -22.76 -1.49
N GLY A 696 12.72 -22.54 -0.45
CA GLY A 696 11.73 -21.47 -0.38
C GLY A 696 10.32 -21.83 -0.90
N ASN A 697 10.03 -23.11 -1.13
CA ASN A 697 8.74 -23.58 -1.67
C ASN A 697 7.78 -24.03 -0.57
N TRP A 698 6.49 -23.71 -0.72
CA TRP A 698 5.43 -24.23 0.16
C TRP A 698 5.14 -25.71 -0.14
N VAL A 699 5.35 -26.59 0.85
CA VAL A 699 5.25 -28.04 0.66
C VAL A 699 3.80 -28.52 0.74
N GLN A 700 3.34 -29.19 -0.31
CA GLN A 700 1.98 -29.73 -0.38
C GLN A 700 1.77 -30.97 0.49
N ASN A 701 0.51 -31.28 0.81
CA ASN A 701 0.16 -32.42 1.65
C ASN A 701 0.56 -33.76 1.01
N GLU A 702 1.11 -34.67 1.79
CA GLU A 702 1.69 -35.97 1.41
C GLU A 702 2.89 -35.92 0.45
N SER A 703 3.45 -34.73 0.17
CA SER A 703 4.60 -34.55 -0.74
C SER A 703 5.95 -34.70 -0.04
N LYS A 704 6.99 -35.01 -0.82
CA LYS A 704 8.39 -35.06 -0.37
C LYS A 704 9.08 -33.72 -0.64
N ALA A 705 9.85 -33.20 0.32
CA ALA A 705 10.62 -31.96 0.18
C ALA A 705 11.87 -31.95 1.08
N ASN A 706 12.82 -31.06 0.80
CA ASN A 706 14.13 -31.04 1.48
C ASN A 706 14.15 -30.05 2.65
N PHE A 707 14.47 -30.53 3.85
CA PHE A 707 14.65 -29.74 5.07
C PHE A 707 16.08 -29.95 5.60
N GLY A 708 16.93 -28.95 5.38
CA GLY A 708 18.37 -29.10 5.59
C GLY A 708 18.94 -30.16 4.66
N THR A 709 19.54 -31.20 5.25
CA THR A 709 20.09 -32.36 4.53
C THR A 709 19.10 -33.52 4.37
N GLN A 710 17.90 -33.44 4.96
CA GLN A 710 16.92 -34.53 4.96
C GLN A 710 15.85 -34.35 3.89
N THR A 711 15.50 -35.43 3.20
CA THR A 711 14.23 -35.53 2.46
C THR A 711 13.13 -35.95 3.41
N ILE A 712 12.14 -35.10 3.61
CA ILE A 712 11.00 -35.31 4.50
C ILE A 712 9.74 -35.58 3.67
N LYS A 713 8.90 -36.50 4.13
CA LYS A 713 7.50 -36.56 3.71
C LYS A 713 6.63 -35.79 4.70
N VAL A 714 5.94 -34.76 4.22
CA VAL A 714 5.12 -33.86 5.03
C VAL A 714 3.65 -34.29 4.98
N ALA A 715 3.00 -34.37 6.14
CA ALA A 715 1.58 -34.63 6.27
C ALA A 715 0.90 -33.53 7.10
N TYR A 716 -0.28 -33.09 6.67
CA TYR A 716 -1.11 -32.11 7.37
C TYR A 716 -2.44 -32.73 7.81
N GLU A 717 -2.75 -32.58 9.10
CA GLU A 717 -4.04 -32.96 9.70
C GLU A 717 -4.76 -31.70 10.18
N ILE A 718 -6.06 -31.57 9.89
CA ILE A 718 -6.91 -30.46 10.33
C ILE A 718 -8.09 -31.00 11.13
N VAL A 719 -8.29 -30.49 12.34
CA VAL A 719 -9.48 -30.71 13.16
C VAL A 719 -10.16 -29.35 13.38
N THR A 720 -11.41 -29.20 12.94
CA THR A 720 -12.19 -27.97 13.10
C THR A 720 -13.38 -28.21 14.02
N GLU A 721 -13.53 -27.35 15.03
CA GLU A 721 -14.59 -27.37 16.02
C GLU A 721 -15.87 -26.70 15.49
N ALA A 722 -17.02 -26.94 16.13
CA ALA A 722 -18.31 -26.36 15.70
C ALA A 722 -18.36 -24.82 15.79
N THR A 723 -17.49 -24.21 16.61
CA THR A 723 -17.28 -22.76 16.67
C THR A 723 -16.65 -22.20 15.40
N GLY A 724 -15.94 -23.04 14.64
CA GLY A 724 -15.06 -22.68 13.53
C GLY A 724 -13.58 -22.59 13.93
N ASP A 725 -13.25 -22.69 15.22
CA ASP A 725 -11.87 -22.80 15.68
C ASP A 725 -11.23 -24.09 15.15
N SER A 726 -9.93 -24.09 14.91
CA SER A 726 -9.25 -25.24 14.32
C SER A 726 -7.88 -25.52 14.92
N LYS A 727 -7.45 -26.78 14.80
CA LYS A 727 -6.15 -27.27 15.24
C LYS A 727 -5.51 -28.02 14.08
N GLN A 728 -4.30 -27.62 13.71
CA GLN A 728 -3.55 -28.20 12.61
C GLN A 728 -2.25 -28.81 13.10
N THR A 729 -2.04 -30.08 12.76
CA THR A 729 -0.79 -30.78 13.03
C THR A 729 -0.01 -30.92 11.73
N ILE A 730 1.22 -30.41 11.70
CA ILE A 730 2.20 -30.65 10.65
C ILE A 730 3.08 -31.81 11.14
N SER A 731 3.15 -32.92 10.39
CA SER A 731 3.93 -34.10 10.77
C SER A 731 4.99 -34.41 9.72
N ASN A 732 6.25 -34.44 10.15
CA ASN A 732 7.40 -34.68 9.27
C ASN A 732 8.05 -35.99 9.63
N ASN A 733 7.99 -36.93 8.70
CA ASN A 733 8.68 -38.22 8.78
C ASN A 733 9.81 -38.22 7.75
N VAL A 734 10.94 -38.85 8.07
CA VAL A 734 12.02 -39.03 7.10
C VAL A 734 11.45 -39.85 5.94
N ALA A 735 11.54 -39.32 4.72
CA ALA A 735 11.03 -40.03 3.56
C ALA A 735 11.85 -41.31 3.37
N PRO A 736 11.21 -42.49 3.22
CA PRO A 736 11.96 -43.72 3.02
C PRO A 736 12.74 -43.63 1.70
N GLU A 737 13.95 -44.20 1.72
CA GLU A 737 14.78 -44.30 0.53
C GLU A 737 14.10 -45.24 -0.49
N GLU A 738 13.91 -44.74 -1.70
CA GLU A 738 13.25 -45.44 -2.81
C GLU A 738 14.21 -45.54 -4.00
N MET A 739 14.13 -46.66 -4.71
CA MET A 739 14.84 -46.93 -5.95
C MET A 739 13.87 -47.26 -7.08
N THR A 740 14.39 -47.21 -8.31
CA THR A 740 13.71 -47.67 -9.52
C THR A 740 14.52 -48.82 -10.12
N ILE A 741 13.85 -49.88 -10.58
CA ILE A 741 14.48 -50.96 -11.33
C ILE A 741 14.10 -50.86 -12.80
N GLU A 742 15.08 -50.67 -13.67
CA GLU A 742 14.91 -50.75 -15.12
C GLU A 742 15.28 -52.16 -15.61
N VAL A 743 14.37 -52.78 -16.38
CA VAL A 743 14.60 -54.11 -16.95
C VAL A 743 14.66 -54.00 -18.46
N LYS A 744 15.74 -54.49 -19.05
CA LYS A 744 15.85 -54.70 -20.50
C LYS A 744 15.90 -56.19 -20.80
N LYS A 745 15.10 -56.65 -21.77
CA LYS A 745 15.16 -58.01 -22.29
C LYS A 745 16.00 -58.07 -23.57
N ASP A 746 17.08 -58.84 -23.53
CA ASP A 746 17.92 -59.18 -24.68
C ASP A 746 17.74 -60.63 -25.14
N TRP A 747 18.17 -60.93 -26.36
CA TRP A 747 17.95 -62.21 -27.02
C TRP A 747 19.16 -62.63 -27.85
N VAL A 748 19.65 -63.84 -27.60
CA VAL A 748 20.73 -64.48 -28.38
C VAL A 748 20.13 -65.66 -29.15
N GLY A 749 19.87 -65.47 -30.44
CA GLY A 749 19.14 -66.43 -31.28
C GLY A 749 17.78 -65.90 -31.72
N LYS A 750 16.81 -66.79 -31.97
CA LYS A 750 15.47 -66.39 -32.39
C LYS A 750 14.74 -65.64 -31.26
N LYS A 751 14.12 -64.50 -31.57
CA LYS A 751 13.28 -63.77 -30.61
C LYS A 751 11.87 -64.33 -30.58
N ALA A 752 11.27 -64.46 -29.40
CA ALA A 752 9.82 -64.66 -29.29
C ALA A 752 9.06 -63.34 -29.60
N SER A 753 7.73 -63.41 -29.73
CA SER A 753 6.88 -62.22 -29.89
C SER A 753 6.78 -61.39 -28.61
N GLU A 754 6.77 -62.07 -27.45
CA GLU A 754 6.75 -61.47 -26.12
C GLU A 754 7.40 -62.40 -25.08
N VAL A 755 7.72 -61.86 -23.91
CA VAL A 755 7.87 -62.61 -22.65
C VAL A 755 7.13 -61.91 -21.52
N LYS A 756 6.91 -62.64 -20.42
CA LYS A 756 6.30 -62.11 -19.20
C LYS A 756 7.31 -62.13 -18.08
N VAL A 757 7.45 -61.02 -17.37
CA VAL A 757 8.39 -60.85 -16.26
C VAL A 757 7.63 -60.46 -14.99
N GLN A 758 8.12 -60.93 -13.85
CA GLN A 758 7.55 -60.65 -12.53
C GLN A 758 8.68 -60.10 -11.64
N LEU A 759 8.42 -58.95 -10.99
CA LEU A 759 9.27 -58.44 -9.92
C LEU A 759 9.03 -59.26 -8.66
N TYR A 760 10.10 -59.55 -7.93
CA TYR A 760 10.12 -60.17 -6.62
C TYR A 760 10.85 -59.26 -5.63
N LYS A 761 10.37 -59.26 -4.39
CA LYS A 761 10.96 -58.57 -3.24
C LYS A 761 11.14 -59.59 -2.12
N ASN A 762 12.36 -59.75 -1.61
CA ASN A 762 12.71 -60.69 -0.54
C ASN A 762 12.20 -62.13 -0.84
N GLY A 763 12.22 -62.54 -2.10
CA GLY A 763 11.73 -63.84 -2.58
C GLY A 763 10.22 -63.96 -2.84
N ALA A 764 9.40 -62.98 -2.46
CA ALA A 764 7.96 -62.96 -2.73
C ALA A 764 7.63 -62.13 -3.97
N PRO A 765 6.63 -62.51 -4.81
CA PRO A 765 6.24 -61.70 -5.97
C PRO A 765 5.64 -60.37 -5.54
N LEU A 766 6.05 -59.27 -6.19
CA LEU A 766 5.61 -57.91 -5.94
C LEU A 766 5.03 -57.28 -7.21
N GLY A 767 3.82 -56.72 -7.11
CA GLY A 767 3.14 -56.10 -8.25
C GLY A 767 2.64 -57.11 -9.30
N THR A 768 2.16 -56.59 -10.43
CA THR A 768 1.62 -57.40 -11.52
C THR A 768 2.70 -57.89 -12.49
N VAL A 769 2.42 -59.00 -13.17
CA VAL A 769 3.23 -59.51 -14.28
C VAL A 769 3.23 -58.51 -15.44
N VAL A 770 4.42 -58.15 -15.93
CA VAL A 770 4.60 -57.24 -17.07
C VAL A 770 4.98 -58.01 -18.33
N THR A 771 4.33 -57.69 -19.46
CA THR A 771 4.70 -58.22 -20.78
C THR A 771 5.78 -57.35 -21.42
N LEU A 772 6.91 -57.95 -21.83
CA LEU A 772 7.96 -57.33 -22.65
C LEU A 772 7.84 -57.80 -24.09
N ASN A 773 7.84 -56.88 -25.05
CA ASN A 773 7.70 -57.17 -26.48
C ASN A 773 8.32 -56.05 -27.34
N ALA A 774 8.18 -56.12 -28.66
CA ALA A 774 8.73 -55.11 -29.56
C ALA A 774 8.12 -53.70 -29.38
N ALA A 775 6.86 -53.58 -28.91
CA ALA A 775 6.17 -52.29 -28.79
C ALA A 775 6.66 -51.46 -27.60
N ASN A 776 7.11 -52.09 -26.50
CA ASN A 776 7.79 -51.41 -25.39
C ASN A 776 9.32 -51.51 -25.46
N ASN A 777 9.87 -51.69 -26.67
CA ASN A 777 11.31 -51.83 -26.93
C ASN A 777 12.02 -52.90 -26.08
N TRP A 778 11.28 -53.93 -25.65
CA TRP A 778 11.74 -54.95 -24.71
C TRP A 778 12.20 -54.39 -23.35
N THR A 779 11.56 -53.30 -22.89
CA THR A 779 11.91 -52.62 -21.63
C THR A 779 10.71 -52.41 -20.70
N THR A 780 10.96 -52.39 -19.40
CA THR A 780 10.02 -51.90 -18.39
C THR A 780 10.74 -51.25 -17.21
N ARG A 781 9.99 -50.56 -16.36
CA ARG A 781 10.44 -49.92 -15.12
C ARG A 781 9.52 -50.31 -13.97
N PHE A 782 10.13 -50.54 -12.81
CA PHE A 782 9.44 -50.67 -11.54
C PHE A 782 9.91 -49.55 -10.63
N GLU A 783 9.04 -48.58 -10.35
CA GLU A 783 9.37 -47.33 -9.63
C GLU A 783 8.84 -47.37 -8.19
N ASN A 784 9.31 -46.44 -7.33
CA ASN A 784 8.91 -46.30 -5.92
C ASN A 784 9.17 -47.56 -5.06
N LEU A 785 10.28 -48.26 -5.32
CA LEU A 785 10.64 -49.47 -4.59
C LEU A 785 11.44 -49.11 -3.34
N LEU A 786 10.93 -49.42 -2.15
CA LEU A 786 11.63 -49.16 -0.89
C LEU A 786 12.99 -49.88 -0.87
N VAL A 787 14.09 -49.13 -0.76
CA VAL A 787 15.44 -49.70 -0.56
C VAL A 787 15.49 -50.53 0.73
N LYS A 788 14.69 -50.16 1.73
CA LYS A 788 14.61 -50.84 3.03
C LYS A 788 13.21 -50.74 3.62
N ASP A 789 12.73 -51.84 4.20
CA ASP A 789 11.43 -51.85 4.89
C ASP A 789 11.53 -51.22 6.29
N ALA A 790 10.44 -50.58 6.71
CA ALA A 790 10.37 -49.94 8.04
C ALA A 790 10.64 -50.96 9.15
N GLY A 791 11.62 -50.67 10.01
CA GLY A 791 12.05 -51.56 11.09
C GLY A 791 12.89 -52.78 10.65
N ALA A 792 13.18 -52.97 9.36
CA ALA A 792 14.05 -54.05 8.91
C ALA A 792 15.52 -53.81 9.30
N ALA A 793 16.29 -54.90 9.51
CA ALA A 793 17.73 -54.78 9.71
C ALA A 793 18.48 -54.50 8.40
N ASN A 794 18.07 -55.18 7.31
CA ASN A 794 18.75 -55.19 6.01
C ASN A 794 17.91 -54.49 4.93
N ASN A 795 18.56 -54.10 3.84
CA ASN A 795 17.89 -53.60 2.64
C ASN A 795 17.07 -54.71 1.96
N ASN A 796 16.07 -54.31 1.19
CA ASN A 796 15.24 -55.21 0.40
C ASN A 796 16.02 -55.78 -0.79
N GLU A 797 15.97 -57.11 -0.96
CA GLU A 797 16.52 -57.77 -2.14
C GLU A 797 15.44 -57.84 -3.24
N TYR A 798 15.71 -57.22 -4.38
CA TYR A 798 14.83 -57.27 -5.55
C TYR A 798 15.39 -58.17 -6.64
N LYS A 799 14.52 -58.90 -7.33
CA LYS A 799 14.85 -59.75 -8.49
C LYS A 799 13.73 -59.69 -9.52
N VAL A 800 14.05 -59.78 -10.81
CA VAL A 800 13.04 -59.87 -11.87
C VAL A 800 13.26 -61.18 -12.62
N LEU A 801 12.23 -62.04 -12.64
CA LEU A 801 12.29 -63.38 -13.22
C LEU A 801 11.28 -63.53 -14.38
N GLU A 802 11.55 -64.43 -15.32
CA GLU A 802 10.59 -64.77 -16.39
C GLU A 802 9.52 -65.75 -15.90
N VAL A 803 8.26 -65.42 -16.17
CA VAL A 803 7.11 -66.22 -15.75
C VAL A 803 7.02 -67.47 -16.63
N GLY A 804 7.15 -68.64 -16.00
CA GLY A 804 7.16 -69.95 -16.68
C GLY A 804 8.57 -70.53 -16.89
N GLU A 805 9.62 -69.86 -16.41
CA GLU A 805 10.97 -70.40 -16.33
C GLU A 805 11.09 -71.50 -15.24
N SER A 806 11.94 -72.49 -15.46
CA SER A 806 12.32 -73.48 -14.45
C SER A 806 13.76 -73.97 -14.64
N ASN A 807 14.55 -73.95 -13.57
CA ASN A 807 15.96 -74.38 -13.53
C ASN A 807 16.89 -73.65 -14.52
N GLY A 808 16.64 -72.38 -14.79
CA GLY A 808 17.39 -71.54 -15.73
C GLY A 808 16.98 -71.73 -17.19
N GLU A 809 15.83 -72.36 -17.45
CA GLU A 809 15.36 -72.69 -18.80
C GLU A 809 13.88 -72.37 -18.99
N ILE A 810 13.52 -71.84 -20.15
CA ILE A 810 12.13 -71.58 -20.54
C ILE A 810 11.89 -72.06 -21.98
N THR A 811 10.74 -72.67 -22.24
CA THR A 811 10.34 -73.09 -23.60
C THR A 811 9.21 -72.21 -24.09
N ILE A 812 9.46 -71.42 -25.13
CA ILE A 812 8.51 -70.47 -25.71
C ILE A 812 8.31 -70.87 -27.18
N ASN A 813 7.07 -71.18 -27.57
CA ASN A 813 6.68 -71.55 -28.93
C ASN A 813 7.57 -72.65 -29.57
N GLY A 814 7.92 -73.67 -28.78
CA GLY A 814 8.71 -74.83 -29.23
C GLY A 814 10.23 -74.61 -29.36
N SER A 815 10.73 -73.44 -28.97
CA SER A 815 12.17 -73.18 -28.79
C SER A 815 12.49 -73.11 -27.30
N THR A 816 13.52 -73.83 -26.85
CA THR A 816 14.00 -73.80 -25.47
C THR A 816 15.17 -72.83 -25.35
N TYR A 817 15.10 -71.92 -24.40
CA TYR A 817 16.10 -70.90 -24.13
C TYR A 817 16.74 -71.17 -22.77
N LYS A 818 18.05 -70.99 -22.67
CA LYS A 818 18.70 -70.74 -21.38
C LYS A 818 18.43 -69.28 -21.01
N VAL A 819 17.85 -69.06 -19.83
CA VAL A 819 17.61 -67.72 -19.27
C VAL A 819 18.80 -67.37 -18.38
N THR A 820 19.30 -66.14 -18.51
CA THR A 820 20.30 -65.58 -17.61
C THR A 820 19.87 -64.19 -17.17
N TYR A 821 19.89 -63.96 -15.86
CA TYR A 821 19.54 -62.68 -15.24
C TYR A 821 20.84 -61.95 -14.89
N GLY A 822 21.00 -60.71 -15.34
CA GLY A 822 22.02 -59.81 -14.82
C GLY A 822 21.69 -59.39 -13.40
N GLU A 823 22.71 -59.14 -12.59
CA GLU A 823 22.52 -58.45 -11.30
C GLU A 823 21.93 -57.05 -11.56
N ILE A 824 21.21 -56.52 -10.58
CA ILE A 824 20.75 -55.12 -10.61
C ILE A 824 21.97 -54.26 -10.24
N ASP A 825 22.39 -53.39 -11.15
CA ASP A 825 23.55 -52.52 -10.94
C ASP A 825 23.23 -51.34 -9.99
N GLN A 826 24.24 -50.51 -9.73
CA GLN A 826 24.14 -49.34 -8.84
C GLN A 826 23.16 -48.26 -9.36
N ASP A 827 22.84 -48.27 -10.66
CA ASP A 827 21.82 -47.38 -11.26
C ASP A 827 20.42 -48.01 -11.26
N GLY A 828 20.26 -49.21 -10.69
CA GLY A 828 18.99 -49.96 -10.70
C GLY A 828 18.70 -50.71 -11.99
N LYS A 829 19.67 -50.92 -12.89
CA LYS A 829 19.42 -51.55 -14.20
C LYS A 829 19.75 -53.03 -14.16
N THR A 830 18.94 -53.85 -14.84
CA THR A 830 19.21 -55.27 -15.06
C THR A 830 18.86 -55.70 -16.50
N VAL A 831 19.60 -56.67 -17.02
CA VAL A 831 19.34 -57.29 -18.32
C VAL A 831 18.97 -58.75 -18.13
N ILE A 832 17.79 -59.13 -18.63
CA ILE A 832 17.39 -60.53 -18.78
C ILE A 832 17.79 -60.96 -20.18
N THR A 833 18.44 -62.10 -20.34
CA THR A 833 18.86 -62.61 -21.66
C THR A 833 18.37 -64.03 -21.87
N ASN A 834 17.67 -64.27 -22.98
CA ASN A 834 17.30 -65.61 -23.42
C ASN A 834 18.21 -66.03 -24.59
N ALA A 835 19.02 -67.07 -24.36
CA ALA A 835 19.87 -67.67 -25.37
C ALA A 835 19.27 -68.99 -25.88
N GLU A 836 18.95 -69.06 -27.17
CA GLU A 836 18.30 -70.23 -27.79
C GLU A 836 19.25 -71.44 -27.75
N LYS A 837 18.78 -72.56 -27.18
CA LYS A 837 19.56 -73.80 -27.17
C LYS A 837 19.52 -74.50 -28.54
N PRO A 838 20.66 -75.02 -29.04
CA PRO A 838 20.66 -75.87 -30.23
C PRO A 838 19.87 -77.16 -29.95
N LYS A 839 19.03 -77.56 -30.91
CA LYS A 839 18.23 -78.79 -30.83
C LYS A 839 19.16 -80.02 -30.78
N PRO A 840 18.92 -81.02 -29.93
CA PRO A 840 19.76 -82.20 -29.84
C PRO A 840 19.78 -82.99 -31.16
N ASN A 841 20.98 -83.32 -31.64
CA ASN A 841 21.20 -84.01 -32.91
C ASN A 841 20.92 -85.53 -32.76
N PRO A 842 20.06 -86.16 -33.58
CA PRO A 842 19.59 -87.55 -33.37
C PRO A 842 20.61 -88.71 -33.48
N LYS A 843 21.92 -88.44 -33.53
CA LYS A 843 22.97 -89.46 -33.78
C LYS A 843 24.02 -89.52 -32.66
N ASN A 844 23.67 -90.17 -31.54
CA ASN A 844 24.52 -91.13 -30.80
C ASN A 844 23.85 -91.53 -29.44
N PRO A 845 23.63 -92.83 -29.16
CA PRO A 845 23.03 -93.28 -27.90
C PRO A 845 24.04 -93.37 -26.72
N PRO A 846 23.58 -93.27 -25.46
CA PRO A 846 24.46 -93.18 -24.29
C PRO A 846 25.07 -94.53 -23.86
N LYS A 847 26.36 -94.55 -23.50
CA LYS A 847 27.02 -95.71 -22.90
C LYS A 847 26.62 -95.90 -21.43
N LYS A 848 26.07 -97.07 -21.10
CA LYS A 848 25.86 -97.52 -19.70
C LYS A 848 27.19 -97.93 -19.05
N VAL A 849 27.43 -97.52 -17.80
CA VAL A 849 28.37 -98.17 -16.87
C VAL A 849 27.70 -98.28 -15.48
N LYS A 850 28.14 -99.27 -14.69
CA LYS A 850 27.46 -99.87 -13.52
C LYS A 850 27.40 -98.98 -12.24
N ARG A 851 26.38 -99.21 -11.39
CA ARG A 851 26.39 -99.02 -9.91
C ARG A 851 27.02 -100.29 -9.29
N THR A 852 27.66 -100.37 -8.12
CA THR A 852 27.39 -99.96 -6.70
C THR A 852 28.65 -100.34 -5.85
N PRO A 853 28.73 -100.16 -4.50
CA PRO A 853 27.90 -99.43 -3.53
C PRO A 853 28.69 -98.41 -2.65
N LYS A 854 28.02 -97.79 -1.65
CA LYS A 854 28.61 -96.90 -0.63
C LYS A 854 29.11 -97.67 0.63
N THR A 855 30.21 -97.19 1.18
CA THR A 855 30.49 -96.94 2.61
C THR A 855 31.11 -95.53 2.67
N GLY A 856 31.17 -94.75 3.74
CA GLY A 856 30.82 -94.90 5.16
C GLY A 856 31.76 -93.96 5.93
N ASP A 857 31.23 -93.12 6.84
CA ASP A 857 31.97 -92.25 7.78
C ASP A 857 32.94 -91.19 7.20
N ALA A 858 33.58 -90.33 8.01
CA ALA A 858 33.07 -89.39 9.02
C ALA A 858 34.20 -88.40 9.43
N ASN A 859 33.87 -87.11 9.56
CA ASN A 859 34.59 -86.05 10.32
C ASN A 859 36.08 -85.72 10.04
N HIS A 860 36.42 -84.48 10.41
CA HIS A 860 37.77 -83.93 10.67
C HIS A 860 38.77 -83.82 9.49
N VAL A 861 39.73 -82.90 9.45
CA VAL A 861 39.94 -81.51 9.94
C VAL A 861 41.38 -81.15 9.50
N VAL A 862 41.58 -79.92 8.99
CA VAL A 862 42.86 -79.15 8.98
C VAL A 862 44.07 -79.62 8.14
N PHE A 863 44.47 -78.71 7.23
CA PHE A 863 45.82 -78.38 6.72
C PHE A 863 46.79 -79.49 6.23
N PHE A 864 47.36 -79.27 5.04
CA PHE A 864 48.78 -78.88 4.93
C PHE A 864 49.05 -78.05 3.66
N THR A 865 50.07 -77.18 3.76
CA THR A 865 50.60 -76.30 2.70
C THR A 865 51.59 -77.02 1.77
N ILE A 866 51.91 -76.45 0.59
CA ILE A 866 53.28 -76.10 0.14
C ILE A 866 53.36 -75.66 -1.35
N LEU A 867 53.78 -74.39 -1.52
CA LEU A 867 54.72 -73.76 -2.49
C LEU A 867 54.80 -74.08 -4.01
N GLY A 868 55.13 -73.01 -4.76
CA GLY A 868 55.64 -73.04 -6.15
C GLY A 868 55.43 -71.73 -6.93
N ILE A 869 55.69 -70.54 -6.37
CA ILE A 869 56.85 -69.66 -6.67
C ILE A 869 57.09 -69.29 -8.16
N GLY A 870 57.06 -67.97 -8.42
CA GLY A 870 57.64 -67.24 -9.57
C GLY A 870 57.11 -65.79 -9.58
N ALA A 871 57.71 -64.81 -8.89
CA ALA A 871 58.90 -64.01 -9.25
C ALA A 871 58.64 -63.09 -10.49
N LEU A 872 58.83 -61.75 -10.52
CA LEU A 872 59.49 -60.72 -9.68
C LEU A 872 58.83 -59.31 -9.99
N VAL A 873 58.60 -58.39 -9.03
CA VAL A 873 59.33 -57.09 -8.76
C VAL A 873 59.33 -56.08 -9.94
N SER A 874 59.07 -54.75 -9.86
CA SER A 874 59.27 -53.65 -8.86
C SER A 874 58.36 -52.41 -9.16
N LEU A 875 58.34 -51.23 -8.48
CA LEU A 875 58.48 -50.79 -7.06
C LEU A 875 58.54 -49.22 -6.99
N GLY A 876 57.65 -48.54 -6.25
CA GLY A 876 57.75 -47.10 -5.86
C GLY A 876 56.95 -46.09 -6.72
N PHE A 877 56.64 -44.85 -6.29
CA PHE A 877 56.77 -44.14 -4.99
C PHE A 877 55.94 -42.80 -5.03
N VAL A 878 55.73 -42.10 -3.90
CA VAL A 878 55.12 -40.72 -3.75
C VAL A 878 53.57 -40.62 -3.93
N TYR A 879 52.71 -40.40 -2.91
CA TYR A 879 52.44 -39.24 -2.00
C TYR A 879 51.50 -38.15 -2.59
N GLY A 880 50.39 -37.79 -1.90
CA GLY A 880 49.44 -36.78 -2.45
C GLY A 880 48.10 -36.52 -1.73
N VAL A 881 48.09 -36.42 -0.39
CA VAL A 881 47.02 -35.91 0.51
C VAL A 881 45.77 -35.22 -0.12
N LYS A 882 44.56 -35.67 0.24
CA LYS A 882 43.48 -34.77 0.73
C LYS A 882 42.35 -35.48 1.52
N ARG A 883 42.21 -35.06 2.78
CA ARG A 883 40.97 -34.75 3.56
C ARG A 883 39.75 -35.68 3.39
N LYS A 884 39.27 -36.43 4.40
CA LYS A 884 38.78 -36.04 5.76
C LYS A 884 37.89 -34.78 5.75
N TYR A 885 36.65 -34.76 6.20
CA TYR A 885 35.67 -35.80 6.60
C TYR A 885 34.29 -35.14 6.41
N MET A 886 33.29 -35.93 6.05
CA MET A 886 31.97 -35.89 6.68
C MET A 886 31.83 -37.19 7.46
#